data_AF-A0A8C6VRF7-F1
#
_entry.id   AF-A0A8C6VRF7-F1
#
_cell.length_a   1.000
_cell.length_b   1.000
_cell.length_c   1.000
_cell.angle_alpha   90.00
_cell.angle_beta   90.00
_cell.angle_gamma   90.00
#
_symmetry.space_group_name_H-M   'P 1'
#
loop_
_entity.id
_entity.type
_entity.pdbx_description
1 polymer ?
#
loop_
_entity_poly.entity_id
_entity_poly.type
_entity_poly.pdbx_seq_one_letter_code
_entity_poly.pdbx_strand_id
1 'polypeptide(L)'
;MTETWVQPGESAPLSERCPPECLVLNEPRLSGRGGGLLTLYNSFLPLKPLSGFVTPSSFELSVFELACCPPVLCALCYRPPKYNSVFLNEFSDFLADFLPKYERGIILGDFNIHICCPTKPLVKEFLDILDSFDLQQLVKDPTHERSHTLDLVLSFGLCASDLFVDQVCISDHFPIIFNISNLASLPTRHQAKHCARCFATSSSVMLSSSLEAGLLTSFSPSRSVGVDGLVDSINMACSVALDSVAPLKLRQKKIISDPRLNDNTRALRRQCRTHERKWKKDKLQISQQMLKDSLAAYQKAVRSAKNNYFANIIERHRGDQRKLFSTINSVLSLKDSTAPSTPTIALCTDFQNFFLEKISTIRQNLLGPVTQKESLCSPPFSDFDPVSLQDLDKLIKSIKPSGSPLDALPPMLLLGALPVVGPFILSILNYSLSSGVFPESFKKAVVQPLLKKPGLDQNDYASFRPISKLPFLSKVIEKMVHAQLSHNLLEHSLLDHFQSAFRPNHSTESAHICVLNDILTETDAGSFVLLLLLDLSAAFDTVDHNILLTRLKSFVGVTGTALNWFHSYLSDRSFSIHIGDSSSPFVPLPWGVPQGSILGPLLFSIYILPLGNIIAKHGLHYHIYANDCQIYMALNQLSSITQLSECLSEIKTWLASNFLKFNDNKTEAILFKPKHNLHTSAAFDLSPLNLNSCVTSLGVKLDVDLSMSAHANATVRSCFFQLCRLARLKPILNRLHS
;
A
#
# COMPACT_ATOMS: atom_id res chain seq x y z
N MET A 1 21.29 13.10 19.73
CA MET A 1 20.69 13.31 21.06
C MET A 1 20.83 12.02 21.83
N THR A 2 21.30 12.11 23.07
CA THR A 2 21.47 10.99 23.99
C THR A 2 20.31 10.95 25.00
N GLU A 3 20.03 9.77 25.56
CA GLU A 3 19.00 9.56 26.60
C GLU A 3 17.58 10.04 26.24
N THR A 4 17.08 9.63 25.08
CA THR A 4 15.71 9.98 24.67
C THR A 4 14.66 9.16 25.40
N TRP A 5 13.56 9.80 25.82
CA TRP A 5 12.45 9.12 26.51
C TRP A 5 11.46 8.43 25.55
N VAL A 6 11.92 8.03 24.36
CA VAL A 6 11.08 7.42 23.32
C VAL A 6 11.13 5.90 23.47
N GLN A 7 9.96 5.26 23.59
CA GLN A 7 9.90 3.80 23.77
C GLN A 7 9.94 3.04 22.43
N PRO A 8 10.32 1.74 22.44
CA PRO A 8 10.21 0.88 21.26
C PRO A 8 8.80 0.92 20.65
N GLY A 9 8.72 1.24 19.35
CA GLY A 9 7.44 1.33 18.62
C GLY A 9 6.65 2.63 18.81
N GLU A 10 7.18 3.62 19.55
CA GLU A 10 6.62 4.97 19.64
C GLU A 10 7.12 5.88 18.51
N SER A 11 6.31 5.98 17.45
CA SER A 11 6.56 6.84 16.29
C SER A 11 5.94 8.23 16.40
N ALA A 12 4.90 8.37 17.25
CA ALA A 12 4.08 9.57 17.34
C ALA A 12 4.83 10.81 17.88
N PRO A 13 5.65 10.72 18.95
CA PRO A 13 6.40 11.89 19.45
C PRO A 13 7.42 12.40 18.43
N LEU A 14 8.02 11.48 17.66
CA LEU A 14 9.06 11.78 16.67
C LEU A 14 8.46 12.39 15.40
N SER A 15 7.45 11.75 14.81
CA SER A 15 6.70 12.30 13.66
C SER A 15 6.06 13.65 13.98
N GLU A 16 5.62 13.87 15.22
CA GLU A 16 5.07 15.14 15.67
C GLU A 16 6.10 16.26 15.75
N ARG A 17 7.32 15.98 16.23
CA ARG A 17 8.29 17.03 16.61
C ARG A 17 9.30 17.33 15.52
N CYS A 18 9.52 16.41 14.59
CA CYS A 18 10.50 16.60 13.52
C CYS A 18 10.02 17.60 12.46
N PRO A 19 10.92 18.42 11.90
CA PRO A 19 10.63 19.17 10.67
C PRO A 19 10.30 18.22 9.51
N PRO A 20 9.44 18.63 8.56
CA PRO A 20 8.99 17.77 7.45
C PRO A 20 10.12 17.34 6.49
N GLU A 21 11.25 18.04 6.52
CA GLU A 21 12.45 17.76 5.72
C GLU A 21 13.47 16.90 6.46
N CYS A 22 13.22 16.55 7.72
CA CYS A 22 14.11 15.74 8.54
C CYS A 22 13.67 14.27 8.59
N LEU A 23 14.64 13.38 8.50
CA LEU A 23 14.51 11.96 8.79
C LEU A 23 15.07 11.66 10.20
N VAL A 24 14.70 10.50 10.73
CA VAL A 24 14.98 10.12 12.11
C VAL A 24 15.58 8.72 12.13
N LEU A 25 16.73 8.56 12.78
CA LEU A 25 17.21 7.27 13.28
C LEU A 25 16.96 7.23 14.78
N ASN A 26 16.24 6.21 15.23
CA ASN A 26 15.84 6.04 16.63
C ASN A 26 16.26 4.66 17.10
N GLU A 27 17.11 4.61 18.12
CA GLU A 27 17.57 3.39 18.78
C GLU A 27 17.12 3.44 20.25
N PRO A 28 15.86 3.08 20.52
CA PRO A 28 15.31 3.10 21.87
C PRO A 28 15.91 1.96 22.71
N ARG A 29 16.15 2.22 23.98
CA ARG A 29 16.62 1.20 24.94
C ARG A 29 15.55 0.14 25.14
N LEU A 30 15.93 -1.14 25.07
CA LEU A 30 15.01 -2.27 25.19
C LEU A 30 14.57 -2.57 26.63
N SER A 31 15.26 -2.03 27.64
CA SER A 31 15.00 -2.26 29.06
C SER A 31 15.12 -0.97 29.91
N GLY A 32 14.31 -0.84 30.97
CA GLY A 32 14.31 0.34 31.87
C GLY A 32 13.13 1.32 31.68
N ARG A 33 13.15 2.47 32.38
CA ARG A 33 12.10 3.51 32.34
C ARG A 33 12.15 4.42 31.09
N GLY A 34 12.63 3.90 29.95
CA GLY A 34 12.96 4.68 28.75
C GLY A 34 14.46 5.02 28.62
N GLY A 35 14.83 5.68 27.53
CA GLY A 35 16.22 5.95 27.14
C GLY A 35 16.49 5.55 25.69
N GLY A 36 17.62 5.98 25.13
CA GLY A 36 18.04 5.60 23.77
C GLY A 36 18.66 6.75 22.99
N LEU A 37 19.15 6.41 21.81
CA LEU A 37 19.83 7.34 20.91
C LEU A 37 18.89 7.84 19.81
N LEU A 38 18.97 9.14 19.53
CA LEU A 38 18.18 9.76 18.48
C LEU A 38 19.04 10.67 17.60
N THR A 39 19.07 10.36 16.31
CA THR A 39 19.73 11.16 15.28
C THR A 39 18.69 11.76 14.36
N LEU A 40 18.71 13.09 14.25
CA LEU A 40 17.88 13.86 13.32
C LEU A 40 18.76 14.40 12.22
N TYR A 41 18.42 14.11 10.97
CA TYR A 41 19.21 14.53 9.81
C TYR A 41 18.31 15.03 8.70
N ASN A 42 18.82 15.92 7.85
CA ASN A 42 18.06 16.40 6.70
C ASN A 42 17.94 15.26 5.66
N SER A 43 16.75 15.07 5.11
CA SER A 43 16.44 14.10 4.05
C SER A 43 17.31 14.25 2.79
N PHE A 44 17.98 15.39 2.61
CA PHE A 44 18.96 15.58 1.54
C PHE A 44 20.33 14.93 1.80
N LEU A 45 20.64 14.53 3.04
CA LEU A 45 21.89 13.88 3.38
C LEU A 45 21.80 12.37 3.10
N PRO A 46 22.71 11.80 2.28
CA PRO A 46 22.71 10.38 1.97
C PRO A 46 23.33 9.60 3.12
N LEU A 47 22.50 9.27 4.11
CA LEU A 47 22.92 8.59 5.34
C LEU A 47 22.52 7.11 5.28
N LYS A 48 23.48 6.23 5.54
CA LYS A 48 23.32 4.78 5.58
C LYS A 48 23.56 4.27 7.00
N PRO A 49 22.54 3.79 7.73
CA PRO A 49 22.77 3.17 9.02
C PRO A 49 23.58 1.88 8.84
N LEU A 50 24.55 1.64 9.73
CA LEU A 50 25.34 0.42 9.74
C LEU A 50 24.73 -0.54 10.76
N SER A 51 24.69 -1.83 10.43
CA SER A 51 24.11 -2.88 11.28
C SER A 51 24.97 -4.15 11.19
N GLY A 52 24.92 -5.00 12.22
CA GLY A 52 25.63 -6.29 12.23
C GLY A 52 26.99 -6.27 12.96
N PHE A 53 27.27 -5.24 13.74
CA PHE A 53 28.39 -5.19 14.69
C PHE A 53 27.93 -5.64 16.08
N VAL A 54 28.88 -6.05 16.93
CA VAL A 54 28.61 -6.44 18.32
C VAL A 54 28.17 -5.21 19.09
N THR A 55 26.96 -5.24 19.65
CA THR A 55 26.45 -4.13 20.47
C THR A 55 27.16 -4.13 21.82
N PRO A 56 27.81 -3.02 22.22
CA PRO A 56 28.50 -2.93 23.50
C PRO A 56 27.52 -3.06 24.67
N SER A 57 27.96 -3.66 25.77
CA SER A 57 27.17 -3.82 26.99
C SER A 57 27.26 -2.60 27.91
N SER A 58 28.31 -1.80 27.76
CA SER A 58 28.67 -0.71 28.68
C SER A 58 28.21 0.69 28.24
N PHE A 59 27.83 0.87 26.97
CA PHE A 59 27.31 2.12 26.42
C PHE A 59 26.32 1.85 25.28
N GLU A 60 25.49 2.83 24.95
CA GLU A 60 24.64 2.80 23.77
C GLU A 60 25.40 3.38 22.58
N LEU A 61 25.25 2.76 21.41
CA LEU A 61 25.98 3.10 20.20
C LEU A 61 25.09 3.04 18.97
N SER A 62 24.99 4.17 18.25
CA SER A 62 24.36 4.26 16.93
C SER A 62 25.41 4.66 15.91
N VAL A 63 25.61 3.84 14.87
CA VAL A 63 26.63 4.05 13.84
C VAL A 63 25.99 4.21 12.47
N PHE A 64 26.42 5.23 11.75
CA PHE A 64 25.96 5.50 10.39
C PHE A 64 27.05 6.09 9.53
N GLU A 65 26.97 5.81 8.25
CA GLU A 65 27.87 6.31 7.22
C GLU A 65 27.18 7.45 6.47
N LEU A 66 27.88 8.57 6.32
CA LEU A 66 27.50 9.60 5.38
C LEU A 66 28.17 9.30 4.03
N ALA A 67 27.37 8.94 3.02
CA ALA A 67 27.81 8.53 1.70
C ALA A 67 28.28 9.75 0.86
N CYS A 68 29.39 10.33 1.28
CA CYS A 68 30.18 11.31 0.55
C CYS A 68 31.47 10.64 0.03
N CYS A 69 32.26 11.35 -0.78
CA CYS A 69 33.54 10.85 -1.27
C CYS A 69 34.69 11.67 -0.67
N PRO A 70 35.61 11.07 0.12
CA PRO A 70 35.52 9.73 0.74
C PRO A 70 34.42 9.66 1.83
N PRO A 71 33.89 8.46 2.16
CA PRO A 71 32.79 8.32 3.13
C PRO A 71 33.21 8.78 4.53
N VAL A 72 32.24 9.27 5.30
CA VAL A 72 32.48 9.77 6.67
C VAL A 72 31.77 8.86 7.66
N LEU A 73 32.53 8.32 8.61
CA LEU A 73 31.97 7.59 9.76
C LEU A 73 31.33 8.58 10.72
N CYS A 74 30.10 8.31 11.14
CA CYS A 74 29.43 9.04 12.20
C CYS A 74 28.95 8.06 13.27
N ALA A 75 29.31 8.31 14.52
CA ALA A 75 28.84 7.53 15.65
C ALA A 75 28.26 8.42 16.75
N LEU A 76 27.16 8.00 17.34
CA LEU A 76 26.54 8.62 18.50
C LEU A 76 26.63 7.65 19.68
N CYS A 77 27.28 8.10 20.76
CA CYS A 77 27.54 7.30 21.95
C CYS A 77 26.81 7.89 23.16
N TYR A 78 26.22 7.02 24.00
CA TYR A 78 25.78 7.40 25.34
C TYR A 78 26.31 6.40 26.36
N ARG A 79 27.23 6.84 27.21
CA ARG A 79 27.73 6.05 28.33
C ARG A 79 26.96 6.44 29.59
N PRO A 80 26.21 5.52 30.23
CA PRO A 80 25.52 5.81 31.48
C PRO A 80 26.50 6.25 32.60
N PRO A 81 26.06 7.07 33.57
CA PRO A 81 26.94 7.61 34.61
C PRO A 81 27.47 6.57 35.63
N LYS A 82 26.91 5.35 35.65
CA LYS A 82 27.37 4.28 36.52
C LYS A 82 28.74 3.78 36.05
N TYR A 83 29.66 3.60 36.99
CA TYR A 83 30.96 3.01 36.69
C TYR A 83 30.81 1.62 36.08
N ASN A 84 31.49 1.39 34.95
CA ASN A 84 31.55 0.10 34.27
C ASN A 84 33.02 -0.12 33.87
N SER A 85 33.64 -1.16 34.44
CA SER A 85 35.06 -1.49 34.21
C SER A 85 35.36 -2.01 32.81
N VAL A 86 34.34 -2.43 32.06
CA VAL A 86 34.48 -3.01 30.72
C VAL A 86 34.41 -1.93 29.62
N PHE A 87 33.98 -0.70 29.96
CA PHE A 87 33.76 0.37 29.00
C PHE A 87 34.97 0.70 28.13
N LEU A 88 36.15 0.88 28.73
CA LEU A 88 37.34 1.28 27.97
C LEU A 88 37.75 0.20 26.96
N ASN A 89 37.60 -1.08 27.32
CA ASN A 89 37.89 -2.20 26.44
C ASN A 89 36.89 -2.24 25.27
N GLU A 90 35.58 -2.22 25.55
CA GLU A 90 34.55 -2.22 24.51
C GLU A 90 34.63 -0.99 23.60
N PHE A 91 34.99 0.18 24.15
CA PHE A 91 35.18 1.39 23.34
C PHE A 91 36.41 1.27 22.46
N SER A 92 37.52 0.73 22.96
CA SER A 92 38.72 0.45 22.17
C SER A 92 38.47 -0.58 21.06
N ASP A 93 37.72 -1.64 21.34
CA ASP A 93 37.33 -2.66 20.35
C ASP A 93 36.47 -2.03 19.24
N PHE A 94 35.51 -1.18 19.62
CA PHE A 94 34.71 -0.40 18.67
C PHE A 94 35.60 0.48 17.77
N LEU A 95 36.57 1.19 18.34
CA LEU A 95 37.48 2.04 17.56
C LEU A 95 38.31 1.19 16.59
N ALA A 96 38.87 0.08 17.05
CA ALA A 96 39.67 -0.84 16.24
C ALA A 96 38.87 -1.45 15.08
N ASP A 97 37.59 -1.75 15.28
CA ASP A 97 36.72 -2.34 14.26
C ASP A 97 36.32 -1.34 13.15
N PHE A 98 36.16 -0.07 13.48
CA PHE A 98 35.57 0.93 12.58
C PHE A 98 36.60 1.89 11.98
N LEU A 99 37.54 2.44 12.76
CA LEU A 99 38.46 3.48 12.27
C LEU A 99 39.29 3.04 11.05
N PRO A 100 39.83 1.80 10.95
CA PRO A 100 40.60 1.38 9.79
C PRO A 100 39.82 1.34 8.46
N LYS A 101 38.47 1.34 8.52
CA LYS A 101 37.60 1.29 7.35
C LYS A 101 37.30 2.69 6.77
N TYR A 102 37.67 3.75 7.48
CA TYR A 102 37.32 5.13 7.12
C TYR A 102 38.55 6.03 7.20
N GLU A 103 38.73 6.91 6.22
CA GLU A 103 39.80 7.92 6.26
C GLU A 103 39.48 9.06 7.23
N ARG A 104 38.19 9.24 7.56
CA ARG A 104 37.70 10.39 8.32
C ARG A 104 36.37 10.07 9.02
N GLY A 105 36.16 10.68 10.18
CA GLY A 105 34.96 10.42 10.97
C GLY A 105 34.79 11.31 12.18
N ILE A 106 33.59 11.22 12.77
CA ILE A 106 33.18 11.96 13.95
C ILE A 106 32.40 11.06 14.92
N ILE A 107 32.76 11.12 16.19
CA ILE A 107 32.10 10.41 17.28
C ILE A 107 31.58 11.44 18.26
N LEU A 108 30.29 11.38 18.57
CA LEU A 108 29.55 12.40 19.31
C LEU A 108 28.83 11.77 20.48
N GLY A 109 28.58 12.54 21.54
CA GLY A 109 27.57 12.21 22.55
C GLY A 109 28.03 12.43 23.98
N ASP A 110 27.24 11.93 24.93
CA ASP A 110 27.48 12.08 26.36
C ASP A 110 28.19 10.84 26.91
N PHE A 111 29.45 11.05 27.31
CA PHE A 111 30.29 9.99 27.83
C PHE A 111 30.19 9.86 29.36
N ASN A 112 29.57 10.83 30.04
CA ASN A 112 29.57 10.92 31.51
C ASN A 112 31.00 10.76 32.12
N ILE A 113 32.02 11.21 31.38
CA ILE A 113 33.43 11.24 31.80
C ILE A 113 33.80 12.70 31.98
N HIS A 114 34.32 13.04 33.15
CA HIS A 114 34.69 14.42 33.49
C HIS A 114 36.05 14.76 32.87
N ILE A 115 36.08 14.99 31.55
CA ILE A 115 37.32 15.21 30.78
C ILE A 115 38.11 16.42 31.30
N CYS A 116 37.43 17.38 31.93
CA CYS A 116 38.02 18.54 32.61
C CYS A 116 38.85 18.19 33.87
N CYS A 117 38.88 16.91 34.29
CA CYS A 117 39.64 16.43 35.45
C CYS A 117 40.69 15.38 35.04
N PRO A 118 41.79 15.76 34.36
CA PRO A 118 42.75 14.83 33.76
C PRO A 118 43.54 14.01 34.79
N THR A 119 43.53 14.41 36.07
CA THR A 119 44.20 13.68 37.16
C THR A 119 43.47 12.41 37.59
N LYS A 120 42.24 12.18 37.12
CA LYS A 120 41.48 10.96 37.44
C LYS A 120 41.96 9.78 36.57
N PRO A 121 42.19 8.58 37.15
CA PRO A 121 42.71 7.42 36.40
C PRO A 121 41.89 7.08 35.14
N LEU A 122 40.56 7.01 35.27
CA LEU A 122 39.65 6.74 34.15
C LEU A 122 39.75 7.78 33.02
N VAL A 123 39.97 9.05 33.36
CA VAL A 123 40.08 10.13 32.36
C VAL A 123 41.40 10.02 31.63
N LYS A 124 42.48 9.70 32.36
CA LYS A 124 43.80 9.48 31.77
C LYS A 124 43.80 8.31 30.80
N GLU A 125 43.30 7.14 31.24
CA GLU A 125 43.21 5.96 30.37
C GLU A 125 42.33 6.21 29.14
N PHE A 126 41.22 6.95 29.30
CA PHE A 126 40.38 7.33 28.17
C PHE A 126 41.08 8.26 27.18
N LEU A 127 41.82 9.27 27.67
CA LEU A 127 42.61 10.16 26.82
C LEU A 127 43.75 9.41 26.12
N ASP A 128 44.43 8.49 26.80
CA ASP A 128 45.48 7.65 26.22
C ASP A 128 44.93 6.79 25.07
N ILE A 129 43.69 6.26 25.20
CA ILE A 129 43.00 5.57 24.10
C ILE A 129 42.74 6.52 22.94
N LEU A 130 42.19 7.72 23.18
CA LEU A 130 41.91 8.68 22.11
C LEU A 130 43.19 9.05 21.33
N ASP A 131 44.28 9.29 22.04
CA ASP A 131 45.59 9.60 21.46
C ASP A 131 46.12 8.41 20.65
N SER A 132 45.94 7.17 21.11
CA SER A 132 46.36 5.96 20.37
C SER A 132 45.68 5.77 19.01
N PHE A 133 44.47 6.33 18.86
CA PHE A 133 43.64 6.25 17.64
C PHE A 133 43.63 7.57 16.84
N ASP A 134 44.49 8.54 17.17
CA ASP A 134 44.56 9.88 16.57
C ASP A 134 43.21 10.63 16.58
N LEU A 135 42.43 10.43 17.65
CA LEU A 135 41.15 11.09 17.87
C LEU A 135 41.35 12.40 18.63
N GLN A 136 40.95 13.50 18.00
CA GLN A 136 40.98 14.82 18.64
C GLN A 136 39.65 15.14 19.31
N GLN A 137 39.69 15.42 20.62
CA GLN A 137 38.54 15.94 21.35
C GLN A 137 38.44 17.47 21.22
N LEU A 138 37.38 17.95 20.57
CA LEU A 138 37.27 19.35 20.14
C LEU A 138 36.58 20.29 21.14
N VAL A 139 35.84 19.77 22.11
CA VAL A 139 35.08 20.59 23.08
C VAL A 139 35.97 21.00 24.25
N LYS A 140 36.06 22.30 24.52
CA LYS A 140 36.83 22.88 25.63
C LYS A 140 35.97 23.53 26.71
N ASP A 141 34.77 23.98 26.34
CA ASP A 141 33.86 24.63 27.26
C ASP A 141 33.06 23.61 28.08
N PRO A 142 32.52 24.01 29.25
CA PRO A 142 31.60 23.16 30.00
C PRO A 142 30.30 22.89 29.24
N THR A 143 29.91 21.62 29.15
CA THR A 143 28.69 21.17 28.45
C THR A 143 27.54 20.85 29.39
N HIS A 144 27.72 21.00 30.71
CA HIS A 144 26.70 20.76 31.72
C HIS A 144 26.55 21.94 32.69
N GLU A 145 25.35 22.15 33.25
CA GLU A 145 25.02 23.25 34.18
C GLU A 145 25.93 23.28 35.43
N ARG A 146 26.50 22.14 35.81
CA ARG A 146 27.48 22.00 36.92
C ARG A 146 28.93 22.29 36.52
N SER A 147 29.16 22.93 35.38
CA SER A 147 30.49 23.30 34.88
C SER A 147 31.41 22.10 34.60
N HIS A 148 30.84 20.98 34.15
CA HIS A 148 31.60 19.82 33.68
C HIS A 148 31.48 19.69 32.16
N THR A 149 32.51 19.11 31.53
CA THR A 149 32.51 18.75 30.11
C THR A 149 32.30 17.24 30.02
N LEU A 150 31.07 16.83 29.70
CA LEU A 150 30.61 15.43 29.63
C LEU A 150 30.28 15.03 28.19
N ASP A 151 29.66 15.95 27.44
CA ASP A 151 29.41 15.81 26.00
C ASP A 151 30.68 16.09 25.18
N LEU A 152 31.07 15.12 24.35
CA LEU A 152 32.31 15.13 23.59
C LEU A 152 32.06 15.16 22.08
N VAL A 153 33.03 15.72 21.34
CA VAL A 153 33.09 15.76 19.88
C VAL A 153 34.48 15.28 19.50
N LEU A 154 34.59 14.00 19.19
CA LEU A 154 35.83 13.35 18.79
C LEU A 154 35.91 13.32 17.27
N SER A 155 37.00 13.79 16.69
CA SER A 155 37.19 13.80 15.23
C SER A 155 38.54 13.22 14.82
N PHE A 156 38.57 12.50 13.71
CA PHE A 156 39.79 12.13 12.99
C PHE A 156 39.60 12.43 11.50
N GLY A 157 40.63 12.93 10.82
CA GLY A 157 40.57 13.27 9.40
C GLY A 157 39.54 14.36 9.02
N LEU A 158 38.92 15.05 10.00
CA LEU A 158 37.96 16.14 9.82
C LEU A 158 38.35 17.35 10.66
N CYS A 159 38.09 18.54 10.13
CA CYS A 159 38.23 19.79 10.87
C CYS A 159 36.84 20.35 11.21
N ALA A 160 36.62 20.66 12.49
CA ALA A 160 35.47 21.47 12.91
C ALA A 160 35.88 22.94 13.04
N SER A 161 34.96 23.83 12.67
CA SER A 161 35.07 25.28 12.78
C SER A 161 33.86 25.83 13.51
N ASP A 162 33.95 27.04 14.06
CA ASP A 162 32.87 27.71 14.79
C ASP A 162 32.23 26.84 15.89
N LEU A 163 33.04 26.05 16.61
CA LEU A 163 32.54 25.24 17.72
C LEU A 163 32.23 26.14 18.92
N PHE A 164 30.98 26.12 19.38
CA PHE A 164 30.56 26.79 20.60
C PHE A 164 29.50 25.99 21.35
N VAL A 165 29.46 26.17 22.68
CA VAL A 165 28.45 25.58 23.56
C VAL A 165 27.37 26.63 23.84
N ASP A 166 26.14 26.39 23.39
CA ASP A 166 25.03 27.32 23.61
C ASP A 166 24.30 26.99 24.91
N GLN A 167 24.37 27.89 25.89
CA GLN A 167 23.72 27.74 27.20
C GLN A 167 22.21 27.98 27.12
N VAL A 168 21.50 27.28 26.22
CA VAL A 168 20.05 27.37 26.15
C VAL A 168 19.48 26.54 27.30
N CYS A 169 18.81 27.18 28.27
CA CYS A 169 18.22 26.54 29.47
C CYS A 169 17.02 25.62 29.15
N ILE A 170 17.23 24.61 28.32
CA ILE A 170 16.23 23.60 27.92
C ILE A 170 16.54 22.25 28.58
N SER A 171 17.82 21.99 28.89
CA SER A 171 18.32 20.84 29.65
C SER A 171 19.45 21.29 30.57
N ASP A 172 19.78 20.43 31.52
CA ASP A 172 21.02 20.41 32.29
C ASP A 172 22.30 20.23 31.44
N HIS A 173 22.17 19.64 30.25
CA HIS A 173 23.19 19.60 29.20
C HIS A 173 23.00 20.74 28.17
N PHE A 174 24.12 21.28 27.69
CA PHE A 174 24.14 22.38 26.72
C PHE A 174 24.44 21.85 25.30
N PRO A 175 23.69 22.29 24.28
CA PRO A 175 23.96 21.91 22.90
C PRO A 175 25.32 22.43 22.41
N ILE A 176 26.06 21.54 21.74
CA ILE A 176 27.30 21.86 21.04
C ILE A 176 26.96 22.13 19.57
N ILE A 177 27.36 23.28 19.05
CA ILE A 177 27.11 23.71 17.68
C ILE A 177 28.47 23.92 17.01
N PHE A 178 28.67 23.36 15.83
CA PHE A 178 29.90 23.46 15.06
C PHE A 178 29.65 23.23 13.56
N ASN A 179 30.57 23.71 12.74
CA ASN A 179 30.60 23.52 11.29
C ASN A 179 31.69 22.53 10.91
N ILE A 180 31.38 21.56 10.05
CA ILE A 180 32.38 20.63 9.49
C ILE A 180 32.79 21.13 8.10
N SER A 181 34.09 21.31 7.88
CA SER A 181 34.65 21.66 6.57
C SER A 181 35.10 20.40 5.80
N ASN A 182 35.38 20.53 4.50
CA ASN A 182 35.89 19.46 3.62
C ASN A 182 34.93 18.27 3.32
N LEU A 183 33.63 18.43 3.53
CA LEU A 183 32.64 17.52 2.92
C LEU A 183 32.58 17.82 1.41
N ALA A 184 33.09 16.91 0.58
CA ALA A 184 32.93 16.99 -0.87
C ALA A 184 31.46 17.17 -1.24
N SER A 185 31.18 17.86 -2.36
CA SER A 185 29.85 18.31 -2.75
C SER A 185 28.79 17.21 -2.58
N LEU A 186 27.94 17.35 -1.58
CA LEU A 186 26.76 16.52 -1.41
C LEU A 186 25.94 16.57 -2.72
N PRO A 187 25.42 15.44 -3.22
CA PRO A 187 24.58 15.45 -4.40
C PRO A 187 23.39 16.37 -4.15
N THR A 188 23.28 17.46 -4.91
CA THR A 188 22.15 18.37 -4.84
C THR A 188 20.95 17.68 -5.46
N ARG A 189 20.17 16.97 -4.65
CA ARG A 189 18.84 16.51 -5.07
C ARG A 189 17.93 17.74 -5.13
N HIS A 190 17.84 18.36 -6.30
CA HIS A 190 16.84 19.39 -6.54
C HIS A 190 15.45 18.82 -6.23
N GLN A 191 14.62 19.56 -5.50
CA GLN A 191 13.22 19.18 -5.31
C GLN A 191 12.62 18.91 -6.68
N ALA A 192 12.10 17.70 -6.87
CA ALA A 192 11.49 17.30 -8.14
C ALA A 192 10.42 18.33 -8.50
N LYS A 193 10.71 19.11 -9.54
CA LYS A 193 9.73 19.97 -10.19
C LYS A 193 8.72 19.03 -10.83
N HIS A 194 7.45 19.14 -10.43
CA HIS A 194 6.40 18.32 -11.02
C HIS A 194 5.53 19.19 -11.92
N CYS A 195 5.06 18.61 -13.01
CA CYS A 195 4.07 19.25 -13.86
C CYS A 195 2.68 19.00 -13.26
N ALA A 196 1.92 20.08 -13.06
CA ALA A 196 0.55 19.97 -12.56
C ALA A 196 -0.36 20.98 -13.26
N ARG A 197 -1.60 20.56 -13.52
CA ARG A 197 -2.70 21.43 -13.94
C ARG A 197 -3.37 22.05 -12.71
N CYS A 198 -3.91 23.25 -12.85
CA CYS A 198 -4.68 23.90 -11.79
C CYS A 198 -6.10 24.17 -12.24
N PHE A 199 -7.03 23.65 -11.45
CA PHE A 199 -8.45 23.83 -11.67
C PHE A 199 -8.94 24.91 -10.71
N ALA A 200 -9.37 26.04 -11.27
CA ALA A 200 -10.11 27.05 -10.54
C ALA A 200 -11.60 26.69 -10.53
N THR A 201 -12.38 27.30 -9.65
CA THR A 201 -13.85 27.09 -9.60
C THR A 201 -14.53 27.46 -10.92
N SER A 202 -13.97 28.43 -11.67
CA SER A 202 -14.43 28.82 -13.00
C SER A 202 -13.99 27.88 -14.14
N SER A 203 -13.05 26.96 -13.87
CA SER A 203 -12.50 26.08 -14.91
C SER A 203 -13.53 25.09 -15.45
N SER A 204 -14.52 24.65 -14.67
CA SER A 204 -15.54 23.69 -15.14
C SER A 204 -16.47 24.31 -16.20
N VAL A 205 -16.87 25.56 -16.02
CA VAL A 205 -17.74 26.29 -16.95
C VAL A 205 -16.99 26.55 -18.25
N MET A 206 -15.76 27.07 -18.16
CA MET A 206 -14.93 27.32 -19.35
C MET A 206 -14.55 26.04 -20.10
N LEU A 207 -14.36 24.92 -19.39
CA LEU A 207 -14.15 23.62 -20.02
C LEU A 207 -15.39 23.19 -20.82
N SER A 208 -16.58 23.32 -20.23
CA SER A 208 -17.83 22.91 -20.89
C SER A 208 -18.09 23.72 -22.16
N SER A 209 -17.89 25.05 -22.13
CA SER A 209 -18.05 25.90 -23.31
C SER A 209 -17.01 25.62 -24.41
N SER A 210 -15.76 25.35 -24.01
CA SER A 210 -14.69 25.01 -24.96
C SER A 210 -14.93 23.65 -25.62
N LEU A 211 -15.42 22.67 -24.85
CA LEU A 211 -15.81 21.36 -25.36
C LEU A 211 -16.99 21.44 -26.33
N GLU A 212 -18.02 22.22 -26.03
CA GLU A 212 -19.17 22.39 -26.92
C GLU A 212 -18.74 22.93 -28.30
N ALA A 213 -17.95 23.99 -28.31
CA ALA A 213 -17.42 24.57 -29.55
C ALA A 213 -16.54 23.56 -30.31
N GLY A 214 -15.65 22.86 -29.60
CA GLY A 214 -14.77 21.86 -30.21
C GLY A 214 -15.55 20.70 -30.83
N LEU A 215 -16.49 20.11 -30.09
CA LEU A 215 -17.25 18.93 -30.53
C LEU A 215 -18.18 19.25 -31.69
N LEU A 216 -18.80 20.43 -31.72
CA LEU A 216 -19.63 20.84 -32.86
C LEU A 216 -18.82 20.99 -34.15
N THR A 217 -17.52 21.28 -34.06
CA THR A 217 -16.65 21.42 -35.23
C THR A 217 -15.98 20.12 -35.66
N SER A 218 -15.63 19.23 -34.72
CA SER A 218 -14.84 18.03 -34.98
C SER A 218 -15.66 16.74 -35.08
N PHE A 219 -16.87 16.71 -34.51
CA PHE A 219 -17.67 15.49 -34.43
C PHE A 219 -18.69 15.43 -35.57
N SER A 220 -18.32 14.74 -36.66
CA SER A 220 -19.26 14.36 -37.72
C SER A 220 -19.50 12.85 -37.67
N PRO A 221 -20.70 12.38 -37.30
CA PRO A 221 -21.05 10.96 -37.33
C PRO A 221 -21.28 10.50 -38.78
N SER A 222 -20.25 10.55 -39.62
CA SER A 222 -20.27 9.92 -40.95
C SER A 222 -19.84 8.46 -40.84
N ARG A 223 -20.55 7.54 -41.52
CA ARG A 223 -20.25 6.08 -41.54
C ARG A 223 -18.82 5.72 -41.97
N SER A 224 -18.07 6.65 -42.56
CA SER A 224 -16.65 6.48 -42.94
C SER A 224 -15.67 6.57 -41.77
N VAL A 225 -16.08 7.19 -40.65
CA VAL A 225 -15.25 7.32 -39.44
C VAL A 225 -15.68 6.19 -38.50
N GLY A 226 -14.85 5.14 -38.41
CA GLY A 226 -15.10 4.02 -37.49
C GLY A 226 -15.15 4.46 -36.01
N VAL A 227 -15.47 3.53 -35.12
CA VAL A 227 -15.63 3.79 -33.68
C VAL A 227 -14.38 4.49 -33.10
N ASP A 228 -13.19 4.06 -33.49
CA ASP A 228 -11.91 4.64 -33.05
C ASP A 228 -11.76 6.10 -33.45
N GLY A 229 -12.13 6.47 -34.68
CA GLY A 229 -12.06 7.86 -35.12
C GLY A 229 -12.99 8.79 -34.36
N LEU A 230 -14.16 8.30 -33.91
CA LEU A 230 -15.05 9.08 -33.04
C LEU A 230 -14.45 9.24 -31.63
N VAL A 231 -13.81 8.20 -31.10
CA VAL A 231 -13.10 8.25 -29.81
C VAL A 231 -11.90 9.19 -29.87
N ASP A 232 -11.14 9.18 -30.96
CA ASP A 232 -10.02 10.10 -31.15
C ASP A 232 -10.49 11.55 -31.26
N SER A 233 -11.61 11.78 -31.94
CA SER A 233 -12.21 13.12 -32.07
C SER A 233 -12.63 13.69 -30.71
N ILE A 234 -13.29 12.89 -29.86
CA ILE A 234 -13.67 13.35 -28.52
C ILE A 234 -12.44 13.53 -27.62
N ASN A 235 -11.44 12.63 -27.70
CA ASN A 235 -10.21 12.74 -26.93
C ASN A 235 -9.38 13.97 -27.33
N MET A 236 -9.33 14.30 -28.62
CA MET A 236 -8.69 15.53 -29.10
C MET A 236 -9.42 16.78 -28.60
N ALA A 237 -10.76 16.83 -28.74
CA ALA A 237 -11.54 17.96 -28.23
C ALA A 237 -11.34 18.14 -26.71
N CYS A 238 -11.34 17.04 -25.97
CA CYS A 238 -11.05 16.99 -24.54
C CYS A 238 -9.65 17.54 -24.20
N SER A 239 -8.63 17.09 -24.92
CA SER A 239 -7.24 17.49 -24.67
C SER A 239 -7.02 18.97 -24.99
N VAL A 240 -7.54 19.46 -26.12
CA VAL A 240 -7.47 20.87 -26.53
C VAL A 240 -8.19 21.77 -25.53
N ALA A 241 -9.40 21.41 -25.11
CA ALA A 241 -10.13 22.16 -24.09
C ALA A 241 -9.38 22.18 -22.75
N LEU A 242 -8.81 21.06 -22.35
CA LEU A 242 -8.04 20.95 -21.10
C LEU A 242 -6.75 21.78 -21.15
N ASP A 243 -6.03 21.78 -22.28
CA ASP A 243 -4.82 22.58 -22.47
C ASP A 243 -5.09 24.07 -22.52
N SER A 244 -6.23 24.47 -23.10
CA SER A 244 -6.69 25.86 -23.12
C SER A 244 -7.08 26.35 -21.72
N VAL A 245 -7.90 25.59 -20.99
CA VAL A 245 -8.48 26.01 -19.71
C VAL A 245 -7.51 25.82 -18.54
N ALA A 246 -6.70 24.76 -18.55
CA ALA A 246 -5.82 24.38 -17.45
C ALA A 246 -4.50 23.79 -17.97
N PRO A 247 -3.61 24.61 -18.58
CA PRO A 247 -2.35 24.14 -19.16
C PRO A 247 -1.43 23.52 -18.09
N LEU A 248 -0.61 22.55 -18.52
CA LEU A 248 0.44 21.97 -17.68
C LEU A 248 1.47 23.04 -17.33
N LYS A 249 1.63 23.30 -16.03
CA LYS A 249 2.64 24.23 -15.53
C LYS A 249 3.60 23.48 -14.62
N LEU A 250 4.89 23.74 -14.81
CA LEU A 250 5.94 23.26 -13.94
C LEU A 250 5.81 23.96 -12.58
N ARG A 251 5.58 23.19 -11.52
CA ARG A 251 5.38 23.72 -10.17
C ARG A 251 6.36 23.11 -9.20
N GLN A 252 6.85 23.96 -8.30
CA GLN A 252 7.45 23.51 -7.06
C GLN A 252 6.33 23.08 -6.13
N LYS A 253 6.53 21.97 -5.44
CA LYS A 253 5.61 21.53 -4.40
C LYS A 253 5.55 22.64 -3.35
N LYS A 254 4.38 23.27 -3.16
CA LYS A 254 4.21 24.23 -2.07
C LYS A 254 4.57 23.51 -0.78
N ILE A 255 5.53 24.07 -0.04
CA ILE A 255 5.77 23.67 1.34
C ILE A 255 4.44 23.92 2.05
N ILE A 256 3.76 22.84 2.44
CA ILE A 256 2.55 22.95 3.24
C ILE A 256 3.00 23.65 4.52
N SER A 257 2.47 24.85 4.77
CA SER A 257 2.79 25.58 5.98
C SER A 257 2.44 24.69 7.16
N ASP A 258 3.42 24.41 7.99
CA ASP A 258 3.24 23.59 9.18
C ASP A 258 2.06 24.16 10.00
N PRO A 259 0.99 23.38 10.25
CA PRO A 259 -0.16 23.86 11.00
C PRO A 259 0.19 24.33 12.43
N ARG A 260 1.37 23.93 12.94
CA ARG A 260 1.95 24.40 14.21
C ARG A 260 2.43 25.86 14.15
N LEU A 261 2.73 26.38 12.97
CA LEU A 261 3.33 27.71 12.73
C LEU A 261 2.31 28.65 12.10
N ASN A 262 1.40 29.18 12.94
CA ASN A 262 0.49 30.27 12.59
C ASN A 262 1.02 31.61 13.12
N ASP A 263 0.30 32.71 12.88
CA ASP A 263 0.78 34.04 13.26
C ASP A 263 0.90 34.22 14.77
N ASN A 264 0.02 33.59 15.55
CA ASN A 264 0.09 33.59 17.00
C ASN A 264 1.35 32.84 17.51
N THR A 265 1.60 31.63 17.03
CA THR A 265 2.80 30.87 17.44
C THR A 265 4.08 31.53 16.94
N ARG A 266 4.06 32.19 15.77
CA ARG A 266 5.17 33.03 15.29
C ARG A 266 5.43 34.23 16.20
N ALA A 267 4.37 34.92 16.66
CA ALA A 267 4.49 36.05 17.57
C ALA A 267 5.10 35.64 18.92
N LEU A 268 4.59 34.56 19.52
CA LEU A 268 5.13 34.01 20.77
C LEU A 268 6.58 33.53 20.61
N ARG A 269 6.93 32.92 19.47
CA ARG A 269 8.33 32.56 19.16
C ARG A 269 9.24 33.78 19.10
N ARG A 270 8.78 34.90 18.53
CA ARG A 270 9.53 36.17 18.53
C ARG A 270 9.74 36.68 19.95
N GLN A 271 8.72 36.63 20.81
CA GLN A 271 8.84 37.00 22.23
C GLN A 271 9.87 36.12 22.96
N CYS A 272 9.85 34.80 22.75
CA CYS A 272 10.87 33.91 23.31
C CYS A 272 12.29 34.33 22.89
N ARG A 273 12.50 34.66 21.61
CA ARG A 273 13.81 35.14 21.12
C ARG A 273 14.22 36.48 21.73
N THR A 274 13.27 37.39 21.97
CA THR A 274 13.54 38.66 22.66
C THR A 274 13.98 38.41 24.11
N HIS A 275 13.28 37.53 24.83
CA HIS A 275 13.60 37.20 26.22
C HIS A 275 14.93 36.44 26.31
N GLU A 276 15.21 35.55 25.35
CA GLU A 276 16.48 34.83 25.25
C GLU A 276 17.65 35.81 25.06
N ARG A 277 17.54 36.77 24.14
CA ARG A 277 18.57 37.80 23.93
C ARG A 277 18.77 38.67 25.17
N LYS A 278 17.69 39.02 25.87
CA LYS A 278 17.75 39.79 27.12
C LYS A 278 18.51 39.02 28.20
N TRP A 279 18.14 37.76 28.43
CA TRP A 279 18.82 36.89 29.39
C TRP A 279 20.28 36.62 29.01
N LYS A 280 20.58 36.42 27.72
CA LYS A 280 21.98 36.27 27.25
C LYS A 280 22.81 37.54 27.52
N LYS A 281 22.19 38.72 27.52
CA LYS A 281 22.85 40.01 27.80
C LYS A 281 23.03 40.28 29.30
N ASP A 282 22.01 40.06 30.12
CA ASP A 282 22.02 40.47 31.53
C ASP A 282 22.33 39.33 32.53
N LYS A 283 22.14 38.08 32.12
CA LYS A 283 22.28 36.87 32.95
C LYS A 283 21.51 36.93 34.28
N LEU A 284 20.46 37.74 34.38
CA LEU A 284 19.65 37.90 35.59
C LEU A 284 18.61 36.78 35.73
N GLN A 285 18.35 36.35 36.96
CA GLN A 285 17.34 35.32 37.27
C GLN A 285 15.93 35.73 36.80
N ILE A 286 15.59 37.02 36.88
CA ILE A 286 14.31 37.55 36.40
C ILE A 286 14.17 37.36 34.89
N SER A 287 15.22 37.66 34.12
CA SER A 287 15.23 37.47 32.66
C SER A 287 15.21 35.99 32.28
N GLN A 288 15.81 35.11 33.09
CA GLN A 288 15.70 33.66 32.94
C GLN A 288 14.26 33.18 33.17
N GLN A 289 13.58 33.68 34.20
CA GLN A 289 12.18 33.35 34.48
C GLN A 289 11.26 33.83 33.34
N MET A 290 11.47 35.06 32.86
CA MET A 290 10.75 35.60 31.69
C MET A 290 10.93 34.71 30.45
N LEU A 291 12.12 34.16 30.23
CA LEU A 291 12.37 33.21 29.13
C LEU A 291 11.57 31.90 29.35
N LYS A 292 11.63 31.31 30.55
CA LYS A 292 10.88 30.09 30.90
C LYS A 292 9.37 30.25 30.70
N ASP A 293 8.80 31.36 31.17
CA ASP A 293 7.36 31.64 31.03
C ASP A 293 6.96 31.81 29.56
N SER A 294 7.77 32.54 28.78
CA SER A 294 7.53 32.72 27.34
C SER A 294 7.61 31.39 26.57
N LEU A 295 8.55 30.51 26.92
CA LEU A 295 8.68 29.18 26.34
C LEU A 295 7.46 28.31 26.66
N ALA A 296 6.97 28.33 27.90
CA ALA A 296 5.76 27.61 28.30
C ALA A 296 4.53 28.11 27.53
N ALA A 297 4.38 29.44 27.37
CA ALA A 297 3.31 30.04 26.59
C ALA A 297 3.38 29.65 25.11
N TYR A 298 4.56 29.69 24.51
CA TYR A 298 4.79 29.23 23.13
C TYR A 298 4.43 27.75 22.96
N GLN A 299 4.90 26.87 23.85
CA GLN A 299 4.58 25.45 23.82
C GLN A 299 3.08 25.19 23.95
N LYS A 300 2.38 25.92 24.83
CA LYS A 300 0.91 25.82 24.99
C LYS A 300 0.18 26.24 23.71
N ALA A 301 0.60 27.34 23.08
CA ALA A 301 0.01 27.82 21.84
C ALA A 301 0.22 26.86 20.66
N VAL A 302 1.41 26.27 20.56
CA VAL A 302 1.70 25.23 19.55
C VAL A 302 0.80 24.01 19.74
N ARG A 303 0.63 23.52 20.98
CA ARG A 303 -0.29 22.42 21.30
C ARG A 303 -1.75 22.76 20.94
N SER A 304 -2.21 23.96 21.30
CA SER A 304 -3.57 24.41 20.99
C SER A 304 -3.84 24.54 19.49
N ALA A 305 -2.92 25.14 18.74
CA ALA A 305 -3.02 25.25 17.28
C ALA A 305 -3.12 23.88 16.62
N LYS A 306 -2.35 22.91 17.11
CA LYS A 306 -2.37 21.52 16.64
C LYS A 306 -3.70 20.83 16.95
N ASN A 307 -4.18 20.90 18.19
CA ASN A 307 -5.45 20.30 18.59
C ASN A 307 -6.62 20.84 17.75
N ASN A 308 -6.64 22.16 17.50
CA ASN A 308 -7.66 22.79 16.67
C ASN A 308 -7.57 22.33 15.22
N TYR A 309 -6.36 22.18 14.66
CA TYR A 309 -6.17 21.67 13.32
C TYR A 309 -6.76 20.26 13.14
N PHE A 310 -6.43 19.32 14.04
CA PHE A 310 -6.97 17.96 13.96
C PHE A 310 -8.46 17.88 14.28
N ALA A 311 -8.94 18.63 15.26
CA ALA A 311 -10.38 18.74 15.54
C ALA A 311 -11.16 19.20 14.31
N ASN A 312 -10.65 20.23 13.61
CA ASN A 312 -11.28 20.72 12.38
C ASN A 312 -11.28 19.68 11.26
N ILE A 313 -10.24 18.86 11.13
CA ILE A 313 -10.21 17.78 10.12
C ILE A 313 -11.24 16.70 10.47
N ILE A 314 -11.32 16.31 11.74
CA ILE A 314 -12.28 15.30 12.21
C ILE A 314 -13.71 15.78 11.97
N GLU A 315 -14.03 17.02 12.37
CA GLU A 315 -15.35 17.61 12.15
C GLU A 315 -15.71 17.71 10.66
N ARG A 316 -14.76 18.16 9.81
CA ARG A 316 -14.97 18.23 8.35
C ARG A 316 -15.20 16.87 7.69
N HIS A 317 -14.73 15.78 8.30
CA HIS A 317 -14.79 14.44 7.73
C HIS A 317 -15.58 13.44 8.59
N ARG A 318 -16.44 13.91 9.49
CA ARG A 318 -17.23 13.06 10.41
C ARG A 318 -18.08 12.00 9.67
N GLY A 319 -18.51 12.29 8.45
CA GLY A 319 -19.27 11.36 7.59
C GLY A 319 -18.43 10.49 6.64
N ASP A 320 -17.11 10.69 6.56
CA ASP A 320 -16.22 9.99 5.63
C ASP A 320 -15.13 9.23 6.40
N GLN A 321 -15.47 8.02 6.84
CA GLN A 321 -14.58 7.16 7.62
C GLN A 321 -13.23 6.92 6.91
N ARG A 322 -13.22 6.83 5.57
CA ARG A 322 -12.00 6.58 4.80
C ARG A 322 -11.02 7.74 4.92
N LYS A 323 -11.50 8.98 4.78
CA LYS A 323 -10.65 10.17 4.96
C LYS A 323 -10.18 10.33 6.39
N LEU A 324 -11.05 10.00 7.36
CA LEU A 324 -10.71 10.04 8.78
C LEU A 324 -9.53 9.08 9.09
N PHE A 325 -9.66 7.81 8.72
CA PHE A 325 -8.60 6.80 8.93
C PHE A 325 -7.35 7.11 8.11
N SER A 326 -7.47 7.67 6.90
CA SER A 326 -6.32 8.13 6.11
C SER A 326 -5.55 9.25 6.82
N THR A 327 -6.25 10.22 7.41
CA THR A 327 -5.64 11.31 8.17
C THR A 327 -4.95 10.77 9.41
N ILE A 328 -5.62 9.92 10.17
CA ILE A 328 -5.08 9.27 11.37
C ILE A 328 -3.81 8.47 11.04
N ASN A 329 -3.84 7.69 9.95
CA ASN A 329 -2.68 6.95 9.49
C ASN A 329 -1.52 7.88 9.13
N SER A 330 -1.78 9.02 8.47
CA SER A 330 -0.72 9.98 8.13
C SER A 330 -0.01 10.62 9.33
N VAL A 331 -0.68 10.68 10.49
CA VAL A 331 -0.12 11.23 11.74
C VAL A 331 0.66 10.17 12.53
N LEU A 332 0.18 8.92 12.50
CA LEU A 332 0.75 7.82 13.29
C LEU A 332 1.91 7.10 12.58
N SER A 333 1.89 7.08 11.25
CA SER A 333 2.95 6.50 10.45
C SER A 333 4.13 7.46 10.37
N LEU A 334 5.29 7.05 10.89
CA LEU A 334 6.54 7.60 10.37
C LEU A 334 6.59 7.23 8.89
N LYS A 335 7.13 8.12 8.06
CA LYS A 335 7.62 7.68 6.75
C LYS A 335 8.76 6.73 7.08
N ASP A 336 8.50 5.42 7.06
CA ASP A 336 9.59 4.46 7.13
C ASP A 336 10.57 4.78 6.01
N SER A 337 11.84 4.87 6.36
CA SER A 337 12.95 5.19 5.44
C SER A 337 13.15 4.13 4.36
N THR A 338 12.32 3.09 4.31
CA THR A 338 12.15 2.23 3.13
C THR A 338 11.29 2.96 2.10
N ALA A 339 11.73 4.14 1.68
CA ALA A 339 11.37 4.60 0.35
C ALA A 339 11.82 3.49 -0.60
N PRO A 340 10.93 2.90 -1.42
CA PRO A 340 11.37 1.98 -2.44
C PRO A 340 12.42 2.70 -3.29
N SER A 341 13.36 1.91 -3.82
CA SER A 341 14.28 2.26 -4.91
C SER A 341 13.62 3.32 -5.77
N THR A 342 14.26 4.48 -5.96
CA THR A 342 13.70 5.58 -6.74
C THR A 342 13.03 5.04 -8.00
N PRO A 343 11.77 5.39 -8.29
CA PRO A 343 11.02 4.78 -9.38
C PRO A 343 11.77 5.01 -10.70
N THR A 344 12.38 3.95 -11.23
CA THR A 344 13.09 3.96 -12.51
C THR A 344 12.27 3.25 -13.59
N ILE A 345 12.56 3.57 -14.85
CA ILE A 345 12.01 2.83 -15.99
C ILE A 345 12.44 1.36 -15.90
N ALA A 346 13.68 1.08 -15.49
CA ALA A 346 14.17 -0.28 -15.28
C ALA A 346 13.30 -1.09 -14.30
N LEU A 347 12.96 -0.53 -13.14
CA LEU A 347 12.07 -1.19 -12.18
C LEU A 347 10.68 -1.48 -12.79
N CYS A 348 10.14 -0.55 -13.57
CA CYS A 348 8.86 -0.77 -14.26
C CYS A 348 8.95 -1.91 -15.27
N THR A 349 10.05 -1.99 -16.02
CA THR A 349 10.33 -3.08 -16.97
C THR A 349 10.53 -4.42 -16.27
N ASP A 350 11.20 -4.47 -15.12
CA ASP A 350 11.40 -5.70 -14.34
C ASP A 350 10.06 -6.28 -13.86
N PHE A 351 9.18 -5.42 -13.32
CA PHE A 351 7.80 -5.82 -12.97
C PHE A 351 7.02 -6.31 -14.20
N GLN A 352 7.18 -5.64 -15.35
CA GLN A 352 6.50 -6.02 -16.59
C GLN A 352 6.92 -7.42 -17.05
N ASN A 353 8.24 -7.67 -17.09
CA ASN A 353 8.80 -8.96 -17.47
C ASN A 353 8.36 -10.06 -16.50
N PHE A 354 8.46 -9.80 -15.19
CA PHE A 354 8.02 -10.76 -14.17
C PHE A 354 6.55 -11.18 -14.33
N PHE A 355 5.63 -10.22 -14.53
CA PHE A 355 4.22 -10.56 -14.70
C PHE A 355 3.96 -11.34 -15.99
N LEU A 356 4.64 -11.03 -17.09
CA LEU A 356 4.52 -11.79 -18.34
C LEU A 356 5.10 -13.21 -18.22
N GLU A 357 6.33 -13.34 -17.74
CA GLU A 357 7.04 -14.61 -17.59
C GLU A 357 6.32 -15.57 -16.65
N LYS A 358 5.73 -15.03 -15.58
CA LYS A 358 4.91 -15.81 -14.65
C LYS A 358 3.74 -16.48 -15.37
N ILE A 359 3.00 -15.76 -16.21
CA ILE A 359 1.84 -16.32 -16.91
C ILE A 359 2.27 -17.25 -18.04
N SER A 360 3.30 -16.90 -18.80
CA SER A 360 3.82 -17.77 -19.87
C SER A 360 4.31 -19.11 -19.32
N THR A 361 5.03 -19.08 -18.20
CA THR A 361 5.51 -20.28 -17.51
C THR A 361 4.36 -21.12 -16.96
N ILE A 362 3.32 -20.49 -16.39
CA ILE A 362 2.13 -21.23 -15.95
C ILE A 362 1.51 -21.96 -17.13
N ARG A 363 1.31 -21.29 -18.27
CA ARG A 363 0.66 -21.89 -19.43
C ARG A 363 1.48 -22.99 -20.10
N GLN A 364 2.80 -22.83 -20.20
CA GLN A 364 3.69 -23.86 -20.76
C GLN A 364 3.64 -25.17 -19.96
N ASN A 365 3.44 -25.07 -18.64
CA ASN A 365 3.32 -26.25 -17.76
C ASN A 365 1.93 -26.90 -17.80
N LEU A 366 0.93 -26.23 -18.38
CA LEU A 366 -0.46 -26.70 -18.49
C LEU A 366 -0.73 -27.12 -19.94
N LEU A 367 -0.09 -28.21 -20.39
CA LEU A 367 -0.41 -28.83 -21.69
C LEU A 367 -1.33 -30.02 -21.44
N GLY A 368 -2.63 -29.79 -21.52
CA GLY A 368 -3.66 -30.82 -21.43
C GLY A 368 -4.22 -31.23 -22.80
N PRO A 369 -4.76 -32.45 -22.96
CA PRO A 369 -5.49 -32.83 -24.15
C PRO A 369 -6.74 -31.96 -24.32
N VAL A 370 -7.00 -31.54 -25.57
CA VAL A 370 -8.17 -30.73 -25.95
C VAL A 370 -9.44 -31.52 -25.62
N THR A 371 -10.24 -31.04 -24.66
CA THR A 371 -11.50 -31.69 -24.27
C THR A 371 -12.66 -31.21 -25.15
N GLN A 372 -13.61 -32.12 -25.39
CA GLN A 372 -14.70 -32.05 -26.38
C GLN A 372 -15.70 -30.89 -26.20
N LYS A 373 -16.41 -30.59 -27.30
CA LYS A 373 -17.50 -29.61 -27.38
C LYS A 373 -18.70 -30.06 -26.53
N GLU A 374 -18.82 -29.48 -25.34
CA GLU A 374 -20.09 -29.41 -24.63
C GLU A 374 -20.84 -28.15 -25.09
N SER A 375 -22.07 -28.32 -25.58
CA SER A 375 -22.96 -27.21 -25.93
C SER A 375 -24.28 -27.35 -25.20
N LEU A 376 -24.72 -26.27 -24.54
CA LEU A 376 -26.11 -26.11 -24.16
C LEU A 376 -26.82 -25.32 -25.26
N CYS A 377 -28.03 -25.74 -25.60
CA CYS A 377 -28.87 -25.01 -26.55
C CYS A 377 -29.57 -23.86 -25.81
N SER A 378 -28.85 -22.75 -25.63
CA SER A 378 -29.39 -21.51 -25.06
C SER A 378 -29.97 -20.61 -26.15
N PRO A 379 -31.00 -19.81 -25.87
CA PRO A 379 -31.52 -18.86 -26.84
C PRO A 379 -30.44 -17.86 -27.28
N PRO A 380 -30.46 -17.43 -28.55
CA PRO A 380 -29.40 -16.59 -29.10
C PRO A 380 -29.45 -15.16 -28.55
N PHE A 381 -28.35 -14.70 -27.98
CA PHE A 381 -28.09 -13.28 -27.67
C PHE A 381 -27.19 -12.71 -28.77
N SER A 382 -27.79 -12.20 -29.84
CA SER A 382 -27.08 -11.81 -31.07
C SER A 382 -26.59 -10.37 -31.09
N ASP A 383 -27.30 -9.46 -30.43
CA ASP A 383 -27.11 -8.02 -30.53
C ASP A 383 -27.34 -7.34 -29.17
N PHE A 384 -26.68 -6.21 -28.96
CA PHE A 384 -26.91 -5.35 -27.79
C PHE A 384 -27.99 -4.31 -28.10
N ASP A 385 -28.84 -4.03 -27.12
CA ASP A 385 -29.82 -2.97 -27.20
C ASP A 385 -29.16 -1.59 -27.11
N PRO A 386 -29.61 -0.59 -27.90
CA PRO A 386 -29.15 0.78 -27.78
C PRO A 386 -29.59 1.38 -26.45
N VAL A 387 -28.70 2.15 -25.83
CA VAL A 387 -28.96 2.79 -24.54
C VAL A 387 -29.42 4.24 -24.75
N SER A 388 -30.28 4.73 -23.85
CA SER A 388 -30.74 6.12 -23.86
C SER A 388 -29.77 7.06 -23.11
N LEU A 389 -29.83 8.36 -23.38
CA LEU A 389 -29.03 9.35 -22.64
C LEU A 389 -29.37 9.36 -21.14
N GLN A 390 -30.63 9.16 -20.79
CA GLN A 390 -31.08 9.12 -19.39
C GLN A 390 -30.50 7.92 -18.65
N ASP A 391 -30.40 6.77 -19.31
CA ASP A 391 -29.85 5.56 -18.70
C ASP A 391 -28.32 5.63 -18.65
N LEU A 392 -27.67 6.24 -19.65
CA LEU A 392 -26.25 6.56 -19.60
C LEU A 392 -25.92 7.45 -18.40
N ASP A 393 -26.71 8.51 -18.17
CA ASP A 393 -26.53 9.40 -17.03
C ASP A 393 -26.65 8.68 -15.67
N LYS A 394 -27.67 7.82 -15.53
CA LYS A 394 -27.84 6.99 -14.32
C LYS A 394 -26.66 6.03 -14.13
N LEU A 395 -26.24 5.38 -15.21
CA LEU A 395 -25.14 4.41 -15.21
C LEU A 395 -23.83 5.08 -14.83
N ILE A 396 -23.48 6.21 -15.45
CA ILE A 396 -22.26 6.96 -15.17
C ILE A 396 -22.22 7.41 -13.71
N LYS A 397 -23.35 7.90 -13.15
CA LYS A 397 -23.45 8.30 -11.74
C LYS A 397 -23.29 7.14 -10.76
N SER A 398 -23.62 5.91 -11.18
CA SER A 398 -23.42 4.70 -10.37
C SER A 398 -21.97 4.21 -10.32
N ILE A 399 -21.15 4.59 -11.32
CA ILE A 399 -19.76 4.15 -11.44
C ILE A 399 -18.87 5.03 -10.58
N LYS A 400 -17.96 4.40 -9.81
CA LYS A 400 -16.92 5.15 -9.12
C LYS A 400 -16.03 5.87 -10.14
N PRO A 401 -15.88 7.20 -10.05
CA PRO A 401 -15.14 8.02 -11.00
C PRO A 401 -13.63 7.82 -10.87
N SER A 402 -13.17 6.70 -11.44
CA SER A 402 -11.80 6.23 -11.38
C SER A 402 -11.33 5.88 -12.79
N GLY A 403 -10.27 6.56 -13.21
CA GLY A 403 -9.78 6.52 -14.58
C GLY A 403 -8.37 5.97 -14.72
N SER A 404 -7.88 6.03 -15.94
CA SER A 404 -6.48 5.77 -16.30
C SER A 404 -5.71 7.10 -16.34
N PRO A 405 -4.39 7.10 -16.09
CA PRO A 405 -3.52 8.23 -16.44
C PRO A 405 -3.57 8.61 -17.93
N LEU A 406 -4.06 7.72 -18.80
CA LEU A 406 -4.23 7.97 -20.24
C LEU A 406 -5.54 8.67 -20.60
N ASP A 407 -6.46 8.88 -19.65
CA ASP A 407 -7.73 9.55 -19.95
C ASP A 407 -7.48 11.02 -20.36
N ALA A 408 -8.05 11.43 -21.50
CA ALA A 408 -7.94 12.81 -21.99
C ALA A 408 -8.49 13.83 -20.99
N LEU A 409 -9.54 13.47 -20.25
CA LEU A 409 -10.04 14.22 -19.11
C LEU A 409 -10.11 13.33 -17.87
N PRO A 410 -9.65 13.83 -16.70
CA PRO A 410 -9.95 13.20 -15.43
C PRO A 410 -11.46 12.95 -15.26
N PRO A 411 -11.89 11.79 -14.74
CA PRO A 411 -13.31 11.43 -14.66
C PRO A 411 -14.18 12.48 -13.95
N MET A 412 -13.63 13.13 -12.92
CA MET A 412 -14.31 14.24 -12.21
C MET A 412 -14.70 15.41 -13.13
N LEU A 413 -13.82 15.78 -14.06
CA LEU A 413 -14.07 16.87 -14.98
C LEU A 413 -15.03 16.46 -16.09
N LEU A 414 -14.88 15.22 -16.58
CA LEU A 414 -15.80 14.64 -17.55
C LEU A 414 -17.23 14.61 -17.01
N LEU A 415 -17.42 14.20 -15.75
CA LEU A 415 -18.72 14.23 -15.09
C LEU A 415 -19.31 15.64 -14.97
N GLY A 416 -18.47 16.65 -14.72
CA GLY A 416 -18.90 18.05 -14.69
C GLY A 416 -19.35 18.58 -16.06
N ALA A 417 -18.76 18.07 -17.14
CA ALA A 417 -19.09 18.44 -18.51
C ALA A 417 -20.12 17.51 -19.17
N LEU A 418 -20.62 16.49 -18.45
CA LEU A 418 -21.53 15.46 -18.97
C LEU A 418 -22.77 16.01 -19.72
N PRO A 419 -23.41 17.12 -19.29
CA PRO A 419 -24.53 17.69 -20.05
C PRO A 419 -24.18 18.06 -21.50
N VAL A 420 -22.93 18.43 -21.77
CA VAL A 420 -22.44 18.81 -23.10
C VAL A 420 -21.88 17.60 -23.84
N VAL A 421 -21.04 16.80 -23.18
CA VAL A 421 -20.32 15.68 -23.85
C VAL A 421 -21.15 14.40 -23.93
N GLY A 422 -22.19 14.27 -23.10
CA GLY A 422 -23.01 13.07 -22.94
C GLY A 422 -23.60 12.53 -24.25
N PRO A 423 -24.24 13.35 -25.10
CA PRO A 423 -24.77 12.90 -26.39
C PRO A 423 -23.70 12.31 -27.32
N PHE A 424 -22.51 12.91 -27.35
CA PHE A 424 -21.39 12.44 -28.15
C PHE A 424 -20.84 11.12 -27.63
N ILE A 425 -20.63 11.01 -26.32
CA ILE A 425 -20.24 9.76 -25.66
C ILE A 425 -21.29 8.68 -25.97
N LEU A 426 -22.58 8.97 -25.83
CA LEU A 426 -23.64 8.01 -26.12
C LEU A 426 -23.58 7.49 -27.54
N SER A 427 -23.38 8.38 -28.53
CA SER A 427 -23.28 7.99 -29.93
C SER A 427 -22.10 7.04 -30.19
N ILE A 428 -20.95 7.28 -29.57
CA ILE A 428 -19.77 6.40 -29.66
C ILE A 428 -20.08 5.03 -29.06
N LEU A 429 -20.66 5.01 -27.86
CA LEU A 429 -20.91 3.77 -27.12
C LEU A 429 -21.95 2.91 -27.85
N ASN A 430 -23.06 3.49 -28.29
CA ASN A 430 -24.07 2.77 -29.06
C ASN A 430 -23.52 2.32 -30.42
N TYR A 431 -22.68 3.12 -31.08
CA TYR A 431 -22.04 2.70 -32.33
C TYR A 431 -21.13 1.49 -32.11
N SER A 432 -20.28 1.52 -31.06
CA SER A 432 -19.44 0.39 -30.65
C SER A 432 -20.25 -0.90 -30.44
N LEU A 433 -21.37 -0.81 -29.71
CA LEU A 433 -22.26 -1.95 -29.46
C LEU A 433 -22.86 -2.49 -30.77
N SER A 434 -23.43 -1.61 -31.61
CA SER A 434 -24.08 -2.01 -32.86
C SER A 434 -23.11 -2.54 -33.93
N SER A 435 -21.86 -2.05 -33.95
CA SER A 435 -20.85 -2.47 -34.91
C SER A 435 -20.08 -3.71 -34.46
N GLY A 436 -20.23 -4.12 -33.20
CA GLY A 436 -19.45 -5.22 -32.61
C GLY A 436 -17.96 -4.90 -32.45
N VAL A 437 -17.58 -3.62 -32.29
CA VAL A 437 -16.18 -3.18 -32.20
C VAL A 437 -15.92 -2.47 -30.88
N PHE A 438 -14.97 -2.98 -30.09
CA PHE A 438 -14.49 -2.32 -28.89
C PHE A 438 -13.34 -1.35 -29.24
N PRO A 439 -13.38 -0.07 -28.81
CA PRO A 439 -12.37 0.92 -29.21
C PRO A 439 -10.94 0.54 -28.81
N GLU A 440 -9.97 0.77 -29.68
CA GLU A 440 -8.56 0.46 -29.48
C GLU A 440 -7.95 1.23 -28.30
N SER A 441 -8.27 2.52 -28.16
CA SER A 441 -7.80 3.32 -27.02
C SER A 441 -8.28 2.77 -25.66
N PHE A 442 -9.39 2.04 -25.63
CA PHE A 442 -9.92 1.40 -24.42
C PHE A 442 -9.23 0.06 -24.11
N LYS A 443 -8.45 -0.50 -25.05
CA LYS A 443 -7.70 -1.75 -24.89
C LYS A 443 -6.37 -1.58 -24.14
N LYS A 444 -5.96 -0.33 -23.86
CA LYS A 444 -4.68 0.02 -23.20
C LYS A 444 -4.87 0.15 -21.69
N ALA A 445 -4.16 -0.67 -20.92
CA ALA A 445 -4.20 -0.65 -19.46
C ALA A 445 -2.92 -0.07 -18.85
N VAL A 446 -3.06 0.80 -17.83
CA VAL A 446 -1.91 1.22 -17.01
C VAL A 446 -1.92 0.41 -15.72
N VAL A 447 -0.96 -0.49 -15.55
CA VAL A 447 -0.89 -1.41 -14.42
C VAL A 447 -0.06 -0.80 -13.30
N GLN A 448 -0.63 -0.78 -12.09
CA GLN A 448 0.05 -0.39 -10.87
C GLN A 448 0.29 -1.63 -9.98
N PRO A 449 1.57 -2.00 -9.72
CA PRO A 449 1.90 -3.04 -8.76
C PRO A 449 1.43 -2.64 -7.35
N LEU A 450 0.58 -3.46 -6.73
CA LEU A 450 0.09 -3.24 -5.37
C LEU A 450 0.48 -4.40 -4.46
N LEU A 451 1.11 -4.11 -3.32
CA LEU A 451 1.50 -5.14 -2.36
C LEU A 451 0.27 -5.92 -1.85
N LYS A 452 0.33 -7.25 -1.88
CA LYS A 452 -0.80 -8.14 -1.53
C LYS A 452 -1.25 -7.99 -0.08
N LYS A 453 -0.30 -7.87 0.85
CA LYS A 453 -0.52 -7.73 2.29
C LYS A 453 0.57 -6.83 2.88
N PRO A 454 0.25 -6.00 3.90
CA PRO A 454 1.28 -5.26 4.63
C PRO A 454 2.32 -6.21 5.25
N GLY A 455 3.59 -5.82 5.22
CA GLY A 455 4.69 -6.58 5.83
C GLY A 455 5.28 -7.71 4.96
N LEU A 456 4.76 -7.94 3.75
CA LEU A 456 5.44 -8.79 2.76
C LEU A 456 6.71 -8.12 2.26
N ASP A 457 7.66 -8.94 1.80
CA ASP A 457 8.91 -8.46 1.21
C ASP A 457 8.63 -7.60 -0.02
N GLN A 458 9.12 -6.36 0.00
CA GLN A 458 8.95 -5.41 -1.09
C GLN A 458 9.94 -5.66 -2.24
N ASN A 459 10.97 -6.49 -2.03
CA ASN A 459 11.93 -6.90 -3.05
C ASN A 459 11.47 -8.14 -3.82
N ASP A 460 10.46 -8.86 -3.31
CA ASP A 460 9.86 -10.00 -4.00
C ASP A 460 8.69 -9.56 -4.89
N TYR A 461 8.86 -9.65 -6.21
CA TYR A 461 7.80 -9.30 -7.17
C TYR A 461 6.56 -10.20 -7.05
N ALA A 462 6.70 -11.43 -6.53
CA ALA A 462 5.56 -12.31 -6.28
C ALA A 462 4.65 -11.77 -5.18
N SER A 463 5.12 -10.84 -4.34
CA SER A 463 4.33 -10.19 -3.30
C SER A 463 3.38 -9.10 -3.82
N PHE A 464 3.41 -8.76 -5.11
CA PHE A 464 2.58 -7.71 -5.72
C PHE A 464 1.44 -8.27 -6.60
N ARG A 465 0.38 -7.48 -6.75
CA ARG A 465 -0.75 -7.69 -7.69
C ARG A 465 -0.69 -6.67 -8.84
N PRO A 466 -0.92 -7.08 -10.09
CA PRO A 466 -0.98 -6.17 -11.24
C PRO A 466 -2.37 -5.52 -11.37
N ILE A 467 -2.62 -4.41 -10.67
CA ILE A 467 -3.94 -3.74 -10.75
C ILE A 467 -4.02 -2.85 -12.00
N SER A 468 -4.96 -3.15 -12.90
CA SER A 468 -5.17 -2.42 -14.16
C SER A 468 -6.01 -1.16 -13.95
N LYS A 469 -5.43 0.01 -14.22
CA LYS A 469 -6.17 1.26 -14.37
C LYS A 469 -6.61 1.41 -15.83
N LEU A 470 -7.87 1.07 -16.08
CA LEU A 470 -8.50 1.18 -17.38
C LEU A 470 -9.07 2.59 -17.62
N PRO A 471 -9.16 3.04 -18.88
CA PRO A 471 -9.82 4.28 -19.24
C PRO A 471 -11.24 4.35 -18.69
N PHE A 472 -11.69 5.54 -18.28
CA PHE A 472 -13.00 5.67 -17.66
C PHE A 472 -14.14 5.27 -18.60
N LEU A 473 -14.08 5.70 -19.87
CA LEU A 473 -15.09 5.35 -20.88
C LEU A 473 -15.11 3.86 -21.22
N SER A 474 -13.96 3.16 -21.11
CA SER A 474 -13.91 1.68 -21.16
C SER A 474 -14.83 1.07 -20.11
N LYS A 475 -14.74 1.54 -18.86
CA LYS A 475 -15.58 1.02 -17.77
C LYS A 475 -17.06 1.34 -17.97
N VAL A 476 -17.37 2.49 -18.60
CA VAL A 476 -18.76 2.88 -18.92
C VAL A 476 -19.37 1.89 -19.91
N ILE A 477 -18.70 1.61 -21.05
CA ILE A 477 -19.22 0.63 -22.03
C ILE A 477 -19.26 -0.78 -21.45
N GLU A 478 -18.24 -1.18 -20.68
CA GLU A 478 -18.22 -2.47 -20.01
C GLU A 478 -19.42 -2.63 -19.06
N LYS A 479 -19.83 -1.56 -18.37
CA LYS A 479 -20.99 -1.58 -17.48
C LYS A 479 -22.32 -1.69 -18.26
N MET A 480 -22.42 -1.09 -19.43
CA MET A 480 -23.58 -1.23 -20.32
C MET A 480 -23.72 -2.69 -20.78
N VAL A 481 -22.63 -3.27 -21.31
CA VAL A 481 -22.56 -4.68 -21.72
C VAL A 481 -22.85 -5.61 -20.56
N HIS A 482 -22.27 -5.33 -19.38
CA HIS A 482 -22.53 -6.12 -18.17
C HIS A 482 -24.01 -6.12 -17.82
N ALA A 483 -24.71 -4.98 -17.90
CA ALA A 483 -26.12 -4.90 -17.55
C ALA A 483 -26.98 -5.79 -18.46
N GLN A 484 -26.75 -5.72 -19.77
CA GLN A 484 -27.51 -6.51 -20.75
C GLN A 484 -27.16 -8.01 -20.67
N LEU A 485 -25.87 -8.35 -20.59
CA LEU A 485 -25.44 -9.75 -20.46
C LEU A 485 -25.96 -10.37 -19.15
N SER A 486 -25.90 -9.64 -18.04
CA SER A 486 -26.40 -10.13 -16.75
C SER A 486 -27.92 -10.35 -16.78
N HIS A 487 -28.67 -9.49 -17.46
CA HIS A 487 -30.10 -9.67 -17.66
C HIS A 487 -30.38 -10.97 -18.41
N ASN A 488 -29.73 -11.20 -19.55
CA ASN A 488 -29.87 -12.42 -20.33
C ASN A 488 -29.51 -13.69 -19.53
N LEU A 489 -28.43 -13.63 -18.73
CA LEU A 489 -27.99 -14.75 -17.89
C LEU A 489 -29.02 -15.11 -16.80
N LEU A 490 -29.66 -14.11 -16.19
CA LEU A 490 -30.65 -14.30 -15.14
C LEU A 490 -32.00 -14.77 -15.71
N GLU A 491 -32.46 -14.16 -16.80
CA GLU A 491 -33.71 -14.51 -17.46
C GLU A 491 -33.74 -15.98 -17.87
N HIS A 492 -32.62 -16.49 -18.38
CA HIS A 492 -32.50 -17.87 -18.87
C HIS A 492 -31.87 -18.84 -17.85
N SER A 493 -31.65 -18.41 -16.60
CA SER A 493 -31.07 -19.24 -15.53
C SER A 493 -29.76 -19.95 -15.93
N LEU A 494 -28.88 -19.24 -16.65
CA LEU A 494 -27.65 -19.78 -17.23
C LEU A 494 -26.45 -19.81 -16.26
N LEU A 495 -26.59 -19.17 -15.10
CA LEU A 495 -25.56 -19.17 -14.06
C LEU A 495 -25.76 -20.37 -13.14
N ASP A 496 -24.64 -20.95 -12.72
CA ASP A 496 -24.59 -21.99 -11.70
C ASP A 496 -25.31 -21.53 -10.42
N HIS A 497 -26.16 -22.38 -9.86
CA HIS A 497 -26.94 -22.07 -8.66
C HIS A 497 -26.06 -21.78 -7.44
N PHE A 498 -24.95 -22.51 -7.29
CA PHE A 498 -24.01 -22.44 -6.19
C PHE A 498 -22.79 -21.54 -6.49
N GLN A 499 -22.83 -20.74 -7.56
CA GLN A 499 -21.91 -19.63 -7.78
C GLN A 499 -22.51 -18.34 -7.21
N SER A 500 -21.90 -17.77 -6.17
CA SER A 500 -22.40 -16.56 -5.49
C SER A 500 -21.61 -15.28 -5.77
N ALA A 501 -20.42 -15.34 -6.37
CA ALA A 501 -19.66 -14.13 -6.59
C ALA A 501 -20.23 -13.26 -7.71
N PHE A 502 -20.13 -11.94 -7.52
CA PHE A 502 -20.49 -10.92 -8.50
C PHE A 502 -21.94 -10.97 -9.00
N ARG A 503 -22.84 -11.57 -8.21
CA ARG A 503 -24.27 -11.66 -8.50
C ARG A 503 -25.08 -10.72 -7.61
N PRO A 504 -26.17 -10.13 -8.14
CA PRO A 504 -27.09 -9.37 -7.30
C PRO A 504 -27.73 -10.29 -6.25
N ASN A 505 -27.91 -9.78 -5.03
CA ASN A 505 -28.49 -10.51 -3.88
C ASN A 505 -27.67 -11.69 -3.34
N HIS A 506 -26.41 -11.85 -3.77
CA HIS A 506 -25.47 -12.80 -3.17
C HIS A 506 -24.31 -12.05 -2.48
N SER A 507 -23.76 -12.63 -1.42
CA SER A 507 -22.61 -12.11 -0.68
C SER A 507 -21.71 -13.26 -0.20
N THR A 508 -20.57 -12.93 0.40
CA THR A 508 -19.76 -13.93 1.12
C THR A 508 -20.56 -14.55 2.28
N GLU A 509 -21.43 -13.75 2.92
CA GLU A 509 -22.28 -14.20 4.03
C GLU A 509 -23.31 -15.22 3.54
N SER A 510 -24.00 -14.97 2.42
CA SER A 510 -24.98 -15.92 1.89
C SER A 510 -24.33 -17.25 1.50
N ALA A 511 -23.11 -17.20 0.94
CA ALA A 511 -22.33 -18.38 0.62
C ALA A 511 -21.94 -19.18 1.89
N HIS A 512 -21.46 -18.49 2.93
CA HIS A 512 -21.13 -19.12 4.20
C HIS A 512 -22.34 -19.71 4.91
N ILE A 513 -23.48 -19.02 4.90
CA ILE A 513 -24.71 -19.52 5.53
C ILE A 513 -25.12 -20.85 4.91
N CYS A 514 -25.08 -20.96 3.57
CA CYS A 514 -25.38 -22.21 2.88
C CYS A 514 -24.45 -23.34 3.30
N VAL A 515 -23.13 -23.14 3.14
CA VAL A 515 -22.12 -24.16 3.44
C VAL A 515 -22.15 -24.56 4.92
N LEU A 516 -22.23 -23.60 5.84
CA LEU A 516 -22.25 -23.89 7.28
C LEU A 516 -23.55 -24.56 7.72
N ASN A 517 -24.70 -24.19 7.14
CA ASN A 517 -25.96 -24.86 7.44
C ASN A 517 -25.91 -26.34 7.06
N ASP A 518 -25.38 -26.66 5.87
CA ASP A 518 -25.24 -28.04 5.41
C ASP A 518 -24.27 -28.83 6.31
N ILE A 519 -23.12 -28.24 6.64
CA ILE A 519 -22.15 -28.84 7.56
C ILE A 519 -22.81 -29.12 8.93
N LEU A 520 -23.50 -28.13 9.51
CA LEU A 520 -24.14 -28.27 10.81
C LEU A 520 -25.23 -29.35 10.79
N THR A 521 -26.07 -29.35 9.77
CA THR A 521 -27.16 -30.34 9.60
C THR A 521 -26.60 -31.76 9.55
N GLU A 522 -25.54 -32.00 8.79
CA GLU A 522 -24.90 -33.30 8.70
C GLU A 522 -24.18 -33.70 10.00
N THR A 523 -23.51 -32.76 10.67
CA THR A 523 -22.87 -33.05 11.97
C THR A 523 -23.88 -33.35 13.08
N ASP A 524 -25.05 -32.69 13.06
CA ASP A 524 -26.14 -32.95 14.00
C ASP A 524 -26.82 -34.29 13.72
N ALA A 525 -26.83 -34.74 12.46
CA ALA A 525 -27.23 -36.09 12.06
C ALA A 525 -26.22 -37.18 12.47
N GLY A 526 -25.05 -36.80 13.02
CA GLY A 526 -24.03 -37.72 13.52
C GLY A 526 -22.93 -38.07 12.50
N SER A 527 -22.91 -37.43 11.34
CA SER A 527 -21.88 -37.61 10.31
C SER A 527 -20.64 -36.76 10.60
N PHE A 528 -19.48 -37.22 10.13
CA PHE A 528 -18.32 -36.32 9.97
C PHE A 528 -18.48 -35.54 8.68
N VAL A 529 -17.98 -34.30 8.60
CA VAL A 529 -18.07 -33.51 7.36
C VAL A 529 -16.70 -33.01 6.96
N LEU A 530 -16.28 -33.36 5.75
CA LEU A 530 -15.02 -32.91 5.17
C LEU A 530 -15.29 -31.70 4.28
N LEU A 531 -14.53 -30.62 4.48
CA LEU A 531 -14.56 -29.41 3.66
C LEU A 531 -13.17 -29.18 3.05
N LEU A 532 -13.13 -28.99 1.73
CA LEU A 532 -11.95 -28.63 0.95
C LEU A 532 -12.12 -27.22 0.37
N LEU A 533 -11.09 -26.40 0.54
CA LEU A 533 -11.01 -25.04 0.02
C LEU A 533 -9.96 -25.02 -1.10
N LEU A 534 -10.40 -25.03 -2.35
CA LEU A 534 -9.51 -25.05 -3.52
C LEU A 534 -9.02 -23.63 -3.86
N ASP A 535 -7.73 -23.49 -4.17
CA ASP A 535 -7.12 -22.22 -4.61
C ASP A 535 -6.58 -22.33 -6.05
N LEU A 536 -6.75 -21.25 -6.82
CA LEU A 536 -6.24 -21.12 -8.18
C LEU A 536 -5.12 -20.06 -8.25
N SER A 537 -4.02 -20.41 -8.92
CA SER A 537 -2.92 -19.48 -9.14
C SER A 537 -3.18 -18.56 -10.33
N ALA A 538 -3.25 -17.25 -10.06
CA ALA A 538 -3.37 -16.21 -11.09
C ALA A 538 -4.58 -16.38 -12.03
N ALA A 539 -5.71 -16.84 -11.48
CA ALA A 539 -6.87 -17.30 -12.26
C ALA A 539 -7.37 -16.32 -13.34
N PHE A 540 -7.50 -15.03 -13.01
CA PHE A 540 -7.92 -14.01 -13.97
C PHE A 540 -6.89 -13.76 -15.09
N ASP A 541 -5.60 -13.92 -14.79
CA ASP A 541 -4.51 -13.61 -15.71
C ASP A 541 -4.23 -14.77 -16.67
N THR A 542 -4.71 -15.99 -16.36
CA THR A 542 -4.48 -17.19 -17.18
C THR A 542 -5.63 -17.55 -18.13
N VAL A 543 -6.78 -16.86 -18.01
CA VAL A 543 -7.97 -17.08 -18.86
C VAL A 543 -7.59 -17.06 -20.35
N ASP A 544 -7.96 -18.12 -21.07
CA ASP A 544 -7.77 -18.19 -22.51
C ASP A 544 -8.93 -17.52 -23.25
N HIS A 545 -8.62 -16.60 -24.16
CA HIS A 545 -9.64 -15.84 -24.89
C HIS A 545 -10.48 -16.71 -25.82
N ASN A 546 -9.88 -17.72 -26.47
CA ASN A 546 -10.61 -18.58 -27.40
C ASN A 546 -11.57 -19.51 -26.66
N ILE A 547 -11.13 -20.06 -25.52
CA ILE A 547 -12.01 -20.86 -24.65
C ILE A 547 -13.16 -19.98 -24.14
N LEU A 548 -12.88 -18.77 -23.65
CA LEU A 548 -13.91 -17.85 -23.16
C LEU A 548 -14.94 -17.50 -24.25
N LEU A 549 -14.48 -17.16 -25.46
CA LEU A 549 -15.37 -16.88 -26.60
C LEU A 549 -16.21 -18.10 -26.99
N THR A 550 -15.61 -19.30 -26.93
CA THR A 550 -16.34 -20.55 -27.17
C THR A 550 -17.42 -20.75 -26.11
N ARG A 551 -17.14 -20.50 -24.83
CA ARG A 551 -18.12 -20.62 -23.74
C ARG A 551 -19.26 -19.60 -23.88
N LEU A 552 -18.94 -18.34 -24.20
CA LEU A 552 -19.95 -17.32 -24.50
C LEU A 552 -20.89 -17.78 -25.62
N LYS A 553 -20.34 -18.38 -26.68
CA LYS A 553 -21.14 -18.89 -27.79
C LYS A 553 -21.94 -20.15 -27.43
N SER A 554 -21.32 -21.15 -26.80
CA SER A 554 -21.90 -22.49 -26.66
C SER A 554 -22.65 -22.76 -25.35
N PHE A 555 -22.45 -21.95 -24.31
CA PHE A 555 -23.16 -22.07 -23.03
C PHE A 555 -24.14 -20.91 -22.84
N VAL A 556 -23.72 -19.70 -23.19
CA VAL A 556 -24.54 -18.50 -22.97
C VAL A 556 -25.43 -18.17 -24.18
N GLY A 557 -25.08 -18.65 -25.38
CA GLY A 557 -25.82 -18.37 -26.61
C GLY A 557 -25.44 -17.03 -27.26
N VAL A 558 -24.31 -16.42 -26.89
CA VAL A 558 -23.86 -15.15 -27.48
C VAL A 558 -23.41 -15.37 -28.92
N THR A 559 -24.04 -14.68 -29.85
CA THR A 559 -23.81 -14.81 -31.30
C THR A 559 -23.76 -13.42 -31.96
N GLY A 560 -23.74 -13.36 -33.30
CA GLY A 560 -23.90 -12.11 -34.04
C GLY A 560 -22.90 -11.01 -33.70
N THR A 561 -23.38 -9.77 -33.67
CA THR A 561 -22.58 -8.57 -33.37
C THR A 561 -22.10 -8.57 -31.92
N ALA A 562 -22.87 -9.11 -30.98
CA ALA A 562 -22.50 -9.21 -29.58
C ALA A 562 -21.25 -10.09 -29.39
N LEU A 563 -21.16 -11.23 -30.09
CA LEU A 563 -19.96 -12.09 -30.04
C LEU A 563 -18.74 -11.39 -30.65
N ASN A 564 -18.93 -10.67 -31.76
CA ASN A 564 -17.85 -9.89 -32.38
C ASN A 564 -17.33 -8.80 -31.43
N TRP A 565 -18.22 -8.17 -30.65
CA TRP A 565 -17.82 -7.20 -29.64
C TRP A 565 -16.93 -7.83 -28.56
N PHE A 566 -17.28 -9.00 -28.04
CA PHE A 566 -16.44 -9.72 -27.06
C PHE A 566 -15.09 -10.14 -27.65
N HIS A 567 -15.07 -10.58 -28.91
CA HIS A 567 -13.82 -10.86 -29.61
C HIS A 567 -12.96 -9.59 -29.67
N SER A 568 -13.53 -8.48 -30.14
CA SER A 568 -12.83 -7.19 -30.20
C SER A 568 -12.36 -6.68 -28.82
N TYR A 569 -13.14 -6.89 -27.77
CA TYR A 569 -12.81 -6.52 -26.39
C TYR A 569 -11.58 -7.26 -25.83
N LEU A 570 -11.42 -8.53 -26.18
CA LEU A 570 -10.35 -9.41 -25.70
C LEU A 570 -9.08 -9.33 -26.56
N SER A 571 -9.21 -9.14 -27.88
CA SER A 571 -8.08 -9.06 -28.81
C SER A 571 -7.27 -7.77 -28.69
N ASP A 572 -5.98 -7.85 -29.03
CA ASP A 572 -5.06 -6.71 -29.18
C ASP A 572 -4.95 -5.79 -27.96
N ARG A 573 -5.11 -6.38 -26.78
CA ARG A 573 -4.91 -5.65 -25.51
C ARG A 573 -3.44 -5.46 -25.24
N SER A 574 -3.12 -4.36 -24.58
CA SER A 574 -1.76 -4.06 -24.14
C SER A 574 -1.75 -3.40 -22.77
N PHE A 575 -0.62 -3.52 -22.06
CA PHE A 575 -0.43 -2.87 -20.78
C PHE A 575 0.98 -2.30 -20.61
N SER A 576 1.09 -1.31 -19.72
CA SER A 576 2.36 -0.76 -19.24
C SER A 576 2.38 -0.75 -17.72
N ILE A 577 3.55 -0.91 -17.11
CA ILE A 577 3.74 -0.75 -15.65
C ILE A 577 4.03 0.71 -15.35
N HIS A 578 3.36 1.26 -14.33
CA HIS A 578 3.54 2.64 -13.90
C HIS A 578 3.80 2.72 -12.40
N ILE A 579 4.97 3.25 -12.02
CA ILE A 579 5.43 3.40 -10.64
C ILE A 579 5.96 4.83 -10.48
N GLY A 580 5.31 5.63 -9.63
CA GLY A 580 5.65 7.04 -9.46
C GLY A 580 5.47 7.81 -10.78
N ASP A 581 6.51 8.49 -11.24
CA ASP A 581 6.51 9.23 -12.51
C ASP A 581 7.11 8.42 -13.68
N SER A 582 7.52 7.17 -13.43
CA SER A 582 8.16 6.28 -14.40
C SER A 582 7.16 5.27 -14.98
N SER A 583 7.30 4.96 -16.28
CA SER A 583 6.48 3.96 -16.96
C SER A 583 7.33 3.06 -17.85
N SER A 584 6.96 1.78 -17.95
CA SER A 584 7.49 0.86 -18.97
C SER A 584 6.81 1.10 -20.33
N PRO A 585 7.36 0.59 -21.45
CA PRO A 585 6.66 0.62 -22.73
C PRO A 585 5.38 -0.24 -22.69
N PHE A 586 4.45 0.00 -23.60
CA PHE A 586 3.29 -0.89 -23.77
C PHE A 586 3.73 -2.21 -24.40
N VAL A 587 3.26 -3.32 -23.83
CA VAL A 587 3.47 -4.66 -24.35
C VAL A 587 2.12 -5.38 -24.52
N PRO A 588 2.00 -6.31 -25.48
CA PRO A 588 0.78 -7.09 -25.66
C PRO A 588 0.40 -7.90 -24.42
N LEU A 589 -0.91 -8.05 -24.18
CA LEU A 589 -1.49 -8.90 -23.15
C LEU A 589 -2.29 -10.02 -23.82
N PRO A 590 -1.65 -11.16 -24.15
CA PRO A 590 -2.25 -12.20 -24.99
C PRO A 590 -3.33 -13.03 -24.27
N TRP A 591 -3.35 -13.00 -22.93
CA TRP A 591 -4.26 -13.83 -22.12
C TRP A 591 -4.78 -13.04 -20.92
N GLY A 592 -5.81 -13.60 -20.30
CA GLY A 592 -6.40 -13.05 -19.10
C GLY A 592 -7.46 -12.00 -19.36
N VAL A 593 -8.16 -11.63 -18.30
CA VAL A 593 -9.07 -10.49 -18.26
C VAL A 593 -8.52 -9.43 -17.30
N PRO A 594 -8.63 -8.12 -17.60
CA PRO A 594 -7.94 -7.11 -16.80
C PRO A 594 -8.41 -7.06 -15.34
N GLN A 595 -7.49 -7.13 -14.38
CA GLN A 595 -7.80 -6.97 -12.96
C GLN A 595 -8.20 -5.52 -12.64
N GLY A 596 -9.50 -5.26 -12.51
CA GLY A 596 -10.07 -3.92 -12.37
C GLY A 596 -11.03 -3.52 -13.49
N SER A 597 -11.26 -4.41 -14.47
CA SER A 597 -12.37 -4.35 -15.41
C SER A 597 -13.72 -4.59 -14.71
N ILE A 598 -14.79 -4.10 -15.33
CA ILE A 598 -16.17 -4.35 -14.88
C ILE A 598 -16.63 -5.72 -15.37
N LEU A 599 -16.24 -6.11 -16.59
CA LEU A 599 -16.63 -7.40 -17.18
C LEU A 599 -15.80 -8.59 -16.72
N GLY A 600 -14.53 -8.39 -16.34
CA GLY A 600 -13.62 -9.49 -15.99
C GLY A 600 -14.18 -10.49 -14.96
N PRO A 601 -14.78 -10.03 -13.85
CA PRO A 601 -15.45 -10.91 -12.89
C PRO A 601 -16.54 -11.81 -13.49
N LEU A 602 -17.46 -11.22 -14.26
CA LEU A 602 -18.57 -11.94 -14.90
C LEU A 602 -18.06 -12.92 -15.97
N LEU A 603 -17.09 -12.49 -16.78
CA LEU A 603 -16.46 -13.34 -17.79
C LEU A 603 -15.72 -14.53 -17.17
N PHE A 604 -15.07 -14.33 -16.03
CA PHE A 604 -14.45 -15.41 -15.29
C PHE A 604 -15.49 -16.41 -14.74
N SER A 605 -16.61 -15.93 -14.20
CA SER A 605 -17.72 -16.81 -13.79
C SER A 605 -18.24 -17.66 -14.96
N ILE A 606 -18.37 -17.07 -16.15
CA ILE A 606 -18.77 -17.80 -17.38
C ILE A 606 -17.71 -18.84 -17.77
N TYR A 607 -16.43 -18.49 -17.64
CA TYR A 607 -15.31 -19.38 -17.96
C TYR A 607 -15.34 -20.68 -17.15
N ILE A 608 -15.71 -20.58 -15.87
CA ILE A 608 -15.72 -21.72 -14.94
C ILE A 608 -17.09 -22.41 -14.80
N LEU A 609 -18.10 -22.05 -15.61
CA LEU A 609 -19.44 -22.66 -15.53
C LEU A 609 -19.44 -24.20 -15.51
N PRO A 610 -18.63 -24.92 -16.32
CA PRO A 610 -18.64 -26.38 -16.30
C PRO A 610 -18.15 -27.01 -14.99
N LEU A 611 -17.43 -26.26 -14.15
CA LEU A 611 -16.83 -26.78 -12.93
C LEU A 611 -17.88 -27.34 -11.96
N GLY A 612 -19.02 -26.65 -11.79
CA GLY A 612 -20.10 -27.11 -10.92
C GLY A 612 -20.72 -28.42 -11.40
N ASN A 613 -20.89 -28.58 -12.72
CA ASN A 613 -21.39 -29.83 -13.33
C ASN A 613 -20.43 -31.00 -13.11
N ILE A 614 -19.11 -30.75 -13.19
CA ILE A 614 -18.09 -31.77 -12.89
C ILE A 614 -18.20 -32.23 -11.44
N ILE A 615 -18.36 -31.30 -10.49
CA ILE A 615 -18.48 -31.66 -9.07
C ILE A 615 -19.80 -32.40 -8.81
N ALA A 616 -20.91 -31.91 -9.36
CA ALA A 616 -22.22 -32.52 -9.22
C ALA A 616 -22.30 -33.94 -9.81
N LYS A 617 -21.57 -34.22 -10.90
CA LYS A 617 -21.45 -35.56 -11.51
C LYS A 617 -20.94 -36.61 -10.51
N HIS A 618 -20.08 -36.21 -9.56
CA HIS A 618 -19.57 -37.08 -8.51
C HIS A 618 -20.46 -37.12 -7.25
N GLY A 619 -21.61 -36.43 -7.26
CA GLY A 619 -22.54 -36.40 -6.13
C GLY A 619 -22.04 -35.60 -4.92
N LEU A 620 -21.08 -34.70 -5.12
CA LEU A 620 -20.49 -33.88 -4.06
C LEU A 620 -21.17 -32.52 -3.96
N HIS A 621 -21.23 -31.98 -2.74
CA HIS A 621 -21.72 -30.62 -2.52
C HIS A 621 -20.60 -29.62 -2.75
N TYR A 622 -20.96 -28.44 -3.24
CA TYR A 622 -20.01 -27.38 -3.50
C TYR A 622 -20.62 -26.00 -3.41
N HIS A 623 -19.75 -25.02 -3.24
CA HIS A 623 -20.10 -23.61 -3.35
C HIS A 623 -18.93 -22.82 -3.92
N ILE A 624 -19.19 -22.03 -4.96
CA ILE A 624 -18.16 -21.23 -5.63
C ILE A 624 -18.37 -19.76 -5.32
N TYR A 625 -17.27 -19.08 -5.00
CA TYR A 625 -17.20 -17.63 -4.90
C TYR A 625 -16.00 -17.13 -5.71
N ALA A 626 -16.25 -16.70 -6.95
CA ALA A 626 -15.23 -16.25 -7.88
C ALA A 626 -14.26 -17.41 -8.19
N ASN A 627 -12.97 -17.26 -7.87
CA ASN A 627 -11.96 -18.30 -8.02
C ASN A 627 -11.86 -19.25 -6.81
N ASP A 628 -12.55 -18.95 -5.71
CA ASP A 628 -12.53 -19.78 -4.50
C ASP A 628 -13.64 -20.84 -4.64
N CYS A 629 -13.26 -22.11 -4.64
CA CYS A 629 -14.20 -23.24 -4.74
C CYS A 629 -14.18 -24.05 -3.45
N GLN A 630 -15.35 -24.24 -2.86
CA GLN A 630 -15.53 -25.03 -1.64
C GLN A 630 -16.20 -26.33 -2.04
N ILE A 631 -15.61 -27.47 -1.71
CA ILE A 631 -16.20 -28.80 -1.91
C ILE A 631 -16.38 -29.44 -0.55
N TYR A 632 -17.55 -29.98 -0.28
CA TYR A 632 -17.83 -30.62 1.00
C TYR A 632 -18.68 -31.88 0.86
N MET A 633 -18.49 -32.81 1.78
CA MET A 633 -19.23 -34.07 1.82
C MET A 633 -19.33 -34.61 3.23
N ALA A 634 -20.44 -35.29 3.51
CA ALA A 634 -20.61 -36.10 4.70
C ALA A 634 -19.83 -37.42 4.57
N LEU A 635 -19.20 -37.84 5.66
CA LEU A 635 -18.48 -39.10 5.80
C LEU A 635 -19.17 -39.97 6.85
N ASN A 636 -19.54 -41.18 6.44
CA ASN A 636 -20.03 -42.27 7.28
C ASN A 636 -19.01 -43.43 7.30
N GLN A 637 -19.13 -44.38 8.25
CA GLN A 637 -18.11 -45.45 8.44
C GLN A 637 -17.83 -46.33 7.20
N LEU A 638 -18.71 -46.31 6.19
CA LEU A 638 -18.60 -47.05 4.92
C LEU A 638 -18.18 -46.16 3.74
N SER A 639 -18.10 -44.84 3.91
CA SER A 639 -17.83 -43.91 2.82
C SER A 639 -16.36 -43.98 2.41
N SER A 640 -16.16 -44.27 1.14
CA SER A 640 -14.86 -44.25 0.49
C SER A 640 -14.59 -42.85 -0.06
N ILE A 641 -13.40 -42.31 0.24
CA ILE A 641 -12.91 -41.02 -0.27
C ILE A 641 -12.59 -41.10 -1.78
N THR A 642 -12.75 -42.28 -2.40
CA THR A 642 -12.53 -42.49 -3.84
C THR A 642 -13.33 -41.52 -4.72
N GLN A 643 -14.58 -41.20 -4.36
CA GLN A 643 -15.37 -40.23 -5.12
C GLN A 643 -14.74 -38.83 -5.11
N LEU A 644 -14.21 -38.41 -3.95
CA LEU A 644 -13.52 -37.13 -3.83
C LEU A 644 -12.19 -37.16 -4.60
N SER A 645 -11.42 -38.24 -4.54
CA SER A 645 -10.14 -38.32 -5.26
C SER A 645 -10.34 -38.36 -6.78
N GLU A 646 -11.36 -39.08 -7.26
CA GLU A 646 -11.77 -39.09 -8.66
C GLU A 646 -12.25 -37.71 -9.11
N CYS A 647 -13.09 -37.04 -8.30
CA CYS A 647 -13.54 -35.68 -8.56
C CYS A 647 -12.37 -34.69 -8.63
N LEU A 648 -11.45 -34.71 -7.66
CA LEU A 648 -10.27 -33.84 -7.65
C LEU A 648 -9.35 -34.11 -8.84
N SER A 649 -9.21 -35.36 -9.26
CA SER A 649 -8.45 -35.74 -10.45
C SER A 649 -9.10 -35.14 -11.71
N GLU A 650 -10.41 -35.30 -11.89
CA GLU A 650 -11.15 -34.73 -13.02
C GLU A 650 -11.10 -33.19 -13.02
N ILE A 651 -11.24 -32.56 -11.86
CA ILE A 651 -11.08 -31.10 -11.69
C ILE A 651 -9.68 -30.66 -12.08
N LYS A 652 -8.63 -31.33 -11.61
CA LYS A 652 -7.23 -30.97 -11.94
C LYS A 652 -6.98 -31.09 -13.45
N THR A 653 -7.44 -32.17 -14.07
CA THR A 653 -7.34 -32.36 -15.52
C THR A 653 -8.12 -31.30 -16.29
N TRP A 654 -9.34 -30.98 -15.86
CA TRP A 654 -10.18 -29.96 -16.49
C TRP A 654 -9.60 -28.55 -16.32
N LEU A 655 -9.14 -28.19 -15.13
CA LEU A 655 -8.46 -26.91 -14.89
C LEU A 655 -7.24 -26.77 -15.80
N ALA A 656 -6.42 -27.82 -15.91
CA ALA A 656 -5.27 -27.81 -16.79
C ALA A 656 -5.64 -27.67 -18.28
N SER A 657 -6.68 -28.36 -18.76
CA SER A 657 -7.15 -28.24 -20.16
C SER A 657 -7.76 -26.86 -20.46
N ASN A 658 -8.19 -26.13 -19.44
CA ASN A 658 -8.67 -24.75 -19.54
C ASN A 658 -7.61 -23.72 -19.06
N PHE A 659 -6.32 -24.06 -19.04
CA PHE A 659 -5.22 -23.18 -18.65
C PHE A 659 -5.35 -22.52 -17.26
N LEU A 660 -6.07 -23.14 -16.34
CA LEU A 660 -6.18 -22.72 -14.94
C LEU A 660 -5.23 -23.56 -14.08
N LYS A 661 -4.36 -22.88 -13.33
CA LYS A 661 -3.38 -23.56 -12.46
C LYS A 661 -3.98 -23.83 -11.08
N PHE A 662 -4.21 -25.10 -10.78
CA PHE A 662 -4.51 -25.57 -9.43
C PHE A 662 -3.34 -25.28 -8.49
N ASN A 663 -3.62 -24.87 -7.25
CA ASN A 663 -2.61 -24.57 -6.25
C ASN A 663 -2.70 -25.52 -5.06
N ASP A 664 -2.00 -26.66 -5.15
CA ASP A 664 -1.97 -27.67 -4.09
C ASP A 664 -1.49 -27.09 -2.76
N ASN A 665 -0.47 -26.22 -2.77
CA ASN A 665 0.15 -25.68 -1.55
C ASN A 665 -0.75 -24.74 -0.75
N LYS A 666 -1.80 -24.17 -1.37
CA LYS A 666 -2.77 -23.31 -0.68
C LYS A 666 -4.14 -23.94 -0.52
N THR A 667 -4.32 -25.14 -1.05
CA THR A 667 -5.56 -25.88 -0.83
C THR A 667 -5.60 -26.33 0.62
N GLU A 668 -6.66 -25.96 1.34
CA GLU A 668 -6.84 -26.31 2.75
C GLU A 668 -7.97 -27.33 2.90
N ALA A 669 -7.83 -28.28 3.83
CA ALA A 669 -8.90 -29.22 4.19
C ALA A 669 -9.17 -29.17 5.69
N ILE A 670 -10.43 -29.31 6.08
CA ILE A 670 -10.85 -29.39 7.50
C ILE A 670 -11.92 -30.46 7.66
N LEU A 671 -11.85 -31.20 8.77
CA LEU A 671 -12.81 -32.25 9.12
C LEU A 671 -13.60 -31.82 10.35
N PHE A 672 -14.90 -31.59 10.19
CA PHE A 672 -15.83 -31.30 11.27
C PHE A 672 -16.34 -32.59 11.89
N LYS A 673 -16.52 -32.57 13.22
CA LYS A 673 -16.90 -33.75 14.00
C LYS A 673 -18.30 -33.58 14.62
N PRO A 674 -19.09 -34.65 14.68
CA PRO A 674 -20.37 -34.65 15.40
C PRO A 674 -20.15 -34.49 16.91
N LYS A 675 -20.90 -33.58 17.56
CA LYS A 675 -20.73 -33.22 18.99
C LYS A 675 -20.96 -34.39 19.96
N HIS A 676 -21.78 -35.37 19.56
CA HIS A 676 -22.19 -36.48 20.42
C HIS A 676 -21.37 -37.77 20.25
N ASN A 677 -20.42 -37.82 19.31
CA ASN A 677 -19.63 -39.02 18.96
C ASN A 677 -18.12 -38.80 19.19
N LEU A 678 -17.74 -38.39 20.41
CA LEU A 678 -16.34 -38.17 20.81
C LEU A 678 -15.50 -39.45 20.90
N HIS A 679 -16.14 -40.63 20.96
CA HIS A 679 -15.49 -41.92 21.23
C HIS A 679 -15.25 -42.81 20.00
N THR A 680 -15.74 -42.43 18.83
CA THR A 680 -15.47 -43.16 17.58
C THR A 680 -14.23 -42.56 16.92
N SER A 681 -13.07 -43.20 17.09
CA SER A 681 -11.93 -43.04 16.17
C SER A 681 -12.37 -43.56 14.82
N ALA A 682 -13.04 -42.74 14.02
CA ALA A 682 -13.35 -43.09 12.66
C ALA A 682 -12.02 -43.15 11.89
N ALA A 683 -11.61 -44.38 11.52
CA ALA A 683 -10.42 -44.64 10.73
C ALA A 683 -10.71 -44.32 9.26
N PHE A 684 -10.90 -43.03 8.94
CA PHE A 684 -10.92 -42.58 7.55
C PHE A 684 -9.48 -42.47 7.07
N ASP A 685 -9.15 -43.10 5.95
CA ASP A 685 -7.85 -42.90 5.29
C ASP A 685 -7.84 -41.56 4.55
N LEU A 686 -7.66 -40.47 5.32
CA LEU A 686 -7.53 -39.10 4.83
C LEU A 686 -6.05 -38.71 4.61
N SER A 687 -5.13 -39.68 4.62
CA SER A 687 -3.70 -39.46 4.43
C SER A 687 -3.29 -38.61 3.21
N PRO A 688 -4.00 -38.61 2.05
CA PRO A 688 -3.64 -37.70 0.95
C PRO A 688 -3.99 -36.22 1.20
N LEU A 689 -4.73 -35.90 2.27
CA LEU A 689 -5.16 -34.53 2.58
C LEU A 689 -4.48 -34.01 3.84
N ASN A 690 -3.90 -32.82 3.75
CA ASN A 690 -3.39 -32.11 4.92
C ASN A 690 -4.56 -31.45 5.68
N LEU A 691 -5.07 -32.14 6.70
CA LEU A 691 -6.14 -31.64 7.55
C LEU A 691 -5.64 -30.57 8.51
N ASN A 692 -6.27 -29.40 8.47
CA ASN A 692 -6.00 -28.27 9.34
C ASN A 692 -7.00 -28.23 10.49
N SER A 693 -6.55 -27.81 11.67
CA SER A 693 -7.43 -27.57 12.83
C SER A 693 -8.21 -26.25 12.70
N CYS A 694 -7.74 -25.33 11.85
CA CYS A 694 -8.43 -24.09 11.51
C CYS A 694 -8.07 -23.65 10.09
N VAL A 695 -9.09 -23.26 9.31
CA VAL A 695 -8.95 -22.80 7.92
C VAL A 695 -9.56 -21.41 7.75
N THR A 696 -9.19 -20.70 6.68
CA THR A 696 -9.78 -19.38 6.36
C THR A 696 -10.62 -19.45 5.09
N SER A 697 -11.95 -19.52 5.23
CA SER A 697 -12.89 -19.49 4.11
C SER A 697 -13.50 -18.09 3.96
N LEU A 698 -13.36 -17.47 2.78
CA LEU A 698 -13.87 -16.13 2.43
C LEU A 698 -13.69 -15.05 3.52
N GLY A 699 -12.57 -15.09 4.25
CA GLY A 699 -12.22 -14.15 5.32
C GLY A 699 -12.67 -14.54 6.74
N VAL A 700 -13.44 -15.63 6.89
CA VAL A 700 -13.86 -16.19 8.17
C VAL A 700 -12.95 -17.34 8.56
N LYS A 701 -12.58 -17.41 9.85
CA LYS A 701 -11.79 -18.52 10.38
C LYS A 701 -12.72 -19.59 10.93
N LEU A 702 -12.63 -20.80 10.40
CA LEU A 702 -13.41 -21.95 10.82
C LEU A 702 -12.50 -22.92 11.56
N ASP A 703 -12.85 -23.27 12.79
CA ASP A 703 -12.20 -24.31 13.58
C ASP A 703 -13.03 -25.60 13.59
N VAL A 704 -12.41 -26.74 13.93
CA VAL A 704 -13.02 -28.08 13.89
C VAL A 704 -14.33 -28.17 14.68
N ASP A 705 -14.44 -27.39 15.75
CA ASP A 705 -15.62 -27.38 16.63
C ASP A 705 -16.66 -26.31 16.24
N LEU A 706 -16.38 -25.55 15.18
CA LEU A 706 -17.15 -24.37 14.75
C LEU A 706 -17.43 -23.39 15.91
N SER A 707 -16.48 -23.29 16.85
CA SER A 707 -16.62 -22.42 18.02
C SER A 707 -16.56 -20.93 17.69
N MET A 708 -16.01 -20.58 16.52
CA MET A 708 -15.74 -19.22 16.06
C MET A 708 -14.74 -18.45 16.95
N SER A 709 -14.12 -19.11 17.93
CA SER A 709 -13.21 -18.50 18.90
C SER A 709 -11.98 -17.90 18.21
N ALA A 710 -11.41 -18.62 17.24
CA ALA A 710 -10.25 -18.15 16.48
C ALA A 710 -10.56 -16.90 15.65
N HIS A 711 -11.76 -16.84 15.06
CA HIS A 711 -12.23 -15.66 14.31
C HIS A 711 -12.46 -14.47 15.25
N ALA A 712 -13.23 -14.67 16.33
CA ALA A 712 -13.51 -13.64 17.32
C ALA A 712 -12.23 -13.04 17.90
N ASN A 713 -11.27 -13.89 18.31
CA ASN A 713 -9.98 -13.43 18.84
C ASN A 713 -9.17 -12.64 17.81
N ALA A 714 -9.15 -13.07 16.54
CA ALA A 714 -8.45 -12.34 15.49
C ALA A 714 -9.08 -10.95 15.24
N THR A 715 -10.41 -10.87 15.24
CA THR A 715 -11.16 -9.63 15.10
C THR A 715 -10.93 -8.71 16.30
N VAL A 716 -11.06 -9.21 17.53
CA VAL A 716 -10.78 -8.45 18.77
C VAL A 716 -9.35 -7.91 18.76
N ARG A 717 -8.36 -8.72 18.37
CA ARG A 717 -6.96 -8.29 18.26
C ARG A 717 -6.79 -7.16 17.24
N SER A 718 -7.45 -7.25 16.09
CA SER A 718 -7.43 -6.18 15.06
C SER A 718 -8.08 -4.89 15.58
N CYS A 719 -9.23 -4.99 16.23
CA CYS A 719 -9.92 -3.87 16.86
C CYS A 719 -9.05 -3.22 17.96
N PHE A 720 -8.49 -4.03 18.85
CA PHE A 720 -7.60 -3.55 19.92
C PHE A 720 -6.36 -2.88 19.37
N PHE A 721 -5.75 -3.42 18.32
CA PHE A 721 -4.63 -2.77 17.63
C PHE A 721 -5.02 -1.38 17.11
N GLN A 722 -6.18 -1.22 16.47
CA GLN A 722 -6.66 0.09 16.04
C GLN A 722 -6.99 1.02 17.23
N LEU A 723 -7.57 0.51 18.31
CA LEU A 723 -7.83 1.27 19.53
C LEU A 723 -6.54 1.78 20.18
N CYS A 724 -5.49 0.95 20.27
CA CYS A 724 -4.17 1.35 20.75
C CYS A 724 -3.55 2.44 19.86
N ARG A 725 -3.72 2.34 18.53
CA ARG A 725 -3.30 3.39 17.60
C ARG A 725 -4.05 4.70 17.82
N LEU A 726 -5.35 4.64 18.05
CA LEU A 726 -6.17 5.81 18.38
C LEU A 726 -5.81 6.42 19.73
N ALA A 727 -5.51 5.59 20.74
CA ALA A 727 -5.08 6.06 22.06
C ALA A 727 -3.80 6.90 22.00
N ARG A 728 -2.88 6.60 21.07
CA ARG A 728 -1.68 7.41 20.81
C ARG A 728 -2.00 8.83 20.30
N LEU A 729 -3.20 9.06 19.76
CA LEU A 729 -3.66 10.38 19.34
C LEU A 729 -4.32 11.19 20.47
N LYS A 730 -4.61 10.58 21.62
CA LYS A 730 -5.26 11.24 22.76
C LYS A 730 -4.59 12.57 23.18
N PRO A 731 -3.25 12.72 23.18
CA PRO A 731 -2.59 14.00 23.49
C PRO A 731 -2.81 15.10 22.43
N ILE A 732 -3.22 14.73 21.23
CA ILE A 732 -3.33 15.56 20.02
C ILE A 732 -4.79 15.95 19.74
N LEU A 733 -5.74 15.27 20.38
CA LEU A 733 -7.17 15.49 20.24
C LEU A 733 -7.70 16.34 21.40
N ASN A 734 -8.68 17.20 21.12
CA ASN A 734 -9.38 17.94 22.17
C ASN A 734 -10.25 16.98 23.01
N ARG A 735 -10.55 17.32 24.27
CA ARG A 735 -11.35 16.48 25.20
C ARG A 735 -12.73 16.07 24.67
N LEU A 736 -13.30 16.83 23.73
CA LEU A 736 -14.57 16.52 23.07
C LEU A 736 -14.44 15.44 21.98
N HIS A 737 -13.22 15.17 21.49
CA HIS A 737 -12.93 14.24 20.40
C HIS A 737 -11.99 13.09 20.81
N SER A 738 -11.46 13.13 22.04
CA SER A 738 -10.66 12.07 22.67
C SER A 738 -11.56 11.06 23.35
#